data_AF-A0A2J0LQ99-F1
#
_entry.id   AF-A0A2J0LQ99-F1
#
_cell.length_a   1.000
_cell.length_b   1.000
_cell.length_c   1.000
_cell.angle_alpha   90.00
_cell.angle_beta   90.00
_cell.angle_gamma   90.00
#
_symmetry.space_group_name_H-M   'P 1'
#
loop_
_entity.id
_entity.type
_entity.pdbx_description
1 polymer ?
#
loop_
_entity_poly.entity_id
_entity_poly.type
_entity_poly.pdbx_seq_one_letter_code
_entity_poly.pdbx_strand_id
1 'polypeptide(L)'
;MIGFLLCLIFLSGIFEYPELIAIDARYRLKGEAVPFQDIVVIGITQRCLNQFGKFPWPRDYHAKLIDFLKGAGAKVIAMDIFFAQPSHDPSEDEALAASIKRAGNVILPVFMPYRISVKDDHDNFIQVDNLVESIPVFTEAQAAPAHINMIADADGVYRKAPVILRYSERIFFNLGIESAIKFLNVPAGEIAFERDALFIAGKRIPLEKSKFMYINFSAIEAKAQRFAFSDVAKGLVAPKNFKNKIVFVGQASQGMPNADILQTPFKEKYGLTMQASVASTTLENFYIKKTGKLKTCLWIFLLAIFICVIMVGIKTWSSTAISILTFFGLCFVAAREFILNGVLIDFVALAFTIAAAFIFSILFRIRFADRMVKTKELELDSILQAGKLASEGLKTDKASDVILATLINSVGARGLLLRWKNDKTSEFEKTYAYGSAMAILKSDSAGAEERLAQNTIKTQKAALSEEKAHSFLCAPLMLKGEVVGAVTLVDKVVSGKPNEIFFDEADLKLFMILTQQTAISLESARLYEEVNELFLSSIRALAETIDAKDPYTRGHVQRVTDVALAIADEMKLDEKQKKQLTVGSILHDIGKIGIKDAVLSKPSQLTEEEKKIFDQHPDIGSKIMKPIGQLEEMIPLIRHHHESYDGSGYPDGLKGEAIPLGARIMAVADTFDAMTSDRPYRKALPREAAKIEINKMSGKQFDPKVVEAFDNLWEKGKLK
;
A
#
# COMPACT_ATOMS: atom_id res chain seq x y z
N MET A 1 -5.63 0.69 13.15
CA MET A 1 -6.86 -0.02 13.55
C MET A 1 -6.75 -1.53 13.41
N ILE A 2 -6.50 -2.09 12.22
CA ILE A 2 -6.40 -3.56 12.01
C ILE A 2 -5.31 -4.21 12.90
N GLY A 3 -4.10 -3.66 12.93
CA GLY A 3 -3.04 -4.18 13.81
C GLY A 3 -3.38 -4.16 15.30
N PHE A 4 -4.18 -3.18 15.75
CA PHE A 4 -4.65 -3.11 17.13
C PHE A 4 -5.71 -4.17 17.43
N LEU A 5 -6.64 -4.40 16.50
CA LEU A 5 -7.64 -5.47 16.60
C LEU A 5 -6.99 -6.86 16.66
N LEU A 6 -5.99 -7.09 15.81
CA LEU A 6 -5.20 -8.31 15.78
C LEU A 6 -4.47 -8.56 17.12
N CYS A 7 -3.88 -7.52 17.72
CA CYS A 7 -3.28 -7.61 19.06
C CYS A 7 -4.31 -7.92 20.15
N LEU A 8 -5.50 -7.32 20.09
CA LEU A 8 -6.58 -7.61 21.04
C LEU A 8 -7.05 -9.06 20.95
N ILE A 9 -7.17 -9.61 19.74
CA ILE A 9 -7.51 -11.02 19.50
C ILE A 9 -6.40 -11.95 20.02
N PHE A 10 -5.12 -11.59 19.85
CA PHE A 10 -4.02 -12.37 20.43
C PHE A 10 -4.06 -12.35 21.97
N LEU A 11 -4.39 -11.20 22.57
CA LEU A 11 -4.48 -11.04 24.01
C LEU A 11 -5.71 -11.74 24.62
N SER A 12 -6.79 -11.94 23.86
CA SER A 12 -8.04 -12.55 24.35
C SER A 12 -7.93 -14.06 24.64
N GLY A 13 -6.86 -14.73 24.19
CA GLY A 13 -6.63 -16.15 24.46
C GLY A 13 -7.41 -17.11 23.54
N ILE A 14 -8.15 -16.60 22.56
CA ILE A 14 -8.91 -17.42 21.58
C ILE A 14 -8.01 -18.47 20.88
N PHE A 15 -6.72 -18.19 20.73
CA PHE A 15 -5.75 -19.07 20.07
C PHE A 15 -4.86 -19.88 21.03
N GLU A 16 -5.28 -20.07 22.29
CA GLU A 16 -4.51 -20.85 23.27
C GLU A 16 -4.30 -22.31 22.82
N TYR A 17 -5.34 -22.97 22.30
CA TYR A 17 -5.25 -24.37 21.83
C TYR A 17 -4.24 -24.57 20.68
N PRO A 18 -4.27 -23.80 19.57
CA PRO A 18 -3.25 -23.87 18.53
C PRO A 18 -1.82 -23.66 19.05
N GLU A 19 -1.64 -22.79 20.05
CA GLU A 19 -0.34 -22.57 20.68
C GLU A 19 0.15 -23.84 21.40
N LEU A 20 -0.72 -24.51 22.17
CA LEU A 20 -0.37 -25.76 22.86
C LEU A 20 0.04 -26.88 21.90
N ILE A 21 -0.65 -27.00 20.76
CA ILE A 21 -0.30 -27.96 19.68
C ILE A 21 1.11 -27.65 19.12
N ALA A 22 1.42 -26.38 18.90
CA ALA A 22 2.74 -25.96 18.41
C ALA A 22 3.85 -26.26 19.42
N ILE A 23 3.57 -26.10 20.72
CA ILE A 23 4.48 -26.47 21.80
C ILE A 23 4.76 -27.98 21.78
N ASP A 24 3.74 -28.81 21.62
CA ASP A 24 3.91 -30.27 21.55
C ASP A 24 4.72 -30.73 20.34
N ALA A 25 4.52 -30.09 19.19
CA ALA A 25 5.34 -30.34 18.02
C ALA A 25 6.83 -30.05 18.30
N ARG A 26 7.12 -28.96 19.02
CA ARG A 26 8.49 -28.60 19.41
C ARG A 26 9.10 -29.58 20.42
N TYR A 27 8.33 -30.04 21.42
CA TYR A 27 8.78 -31.12 22.32
C TYR A 27 9.12 -32.39 21.55
N ARG A 28 8.25 -32.82 20.63
CA ARG A 28 8.47 -34.02 19.80
C ARG A 28 9.69 -33.89 18.89
N LEU A 29 9.92 -32.71 18.30
CA LEU A 29 11.11 -32.42 17.50
C LEU A 29 12.40 -32.43 18.33
N LYS A 30 12.36 -31.91 19.56
CA LYS A 30 13.51 -31.93 20.49
C LYS A 30 13.82 -33.35 20.96
N GLY A 31 12.79 -34.16 21.20
CA GLY A 31 12.90 -35.45 21.87
C GLY A 31 13.00 -35.33 23.39
N GLU A 32 12.89 -36.47 24.08
CA GLU A 32 13.06 -36.54 25.53
C GLU A 32 14.54 -36.32 25.93
N ALA A 33 14.76 -35.55 26.99
CA ALA A 33 16.08 -35.32 27.56
C ALA A 33 16.69 -36.59 28.16
N VAL A 34 18.01 -36.61 28.29
CA VAL A 34 18.71 -37.66 29.05
C VAL A 34 18.49 -37.38 30.54
N PRO A 35 17.98 -38.35 31.32
CA PRO A 35 17.82 -38.18 32.76
C PRO A 35 19.12 -37.78 33.46
N PHE A 36 19.02 -36.95 34.49
CA PHE A 36 20.14 -36.67 35.38
C PHE A 36 20.68 -37.98 35.97
N GLN A 37 21.98 -38.19 35.83
CA GLN A 37 22.65 -39.47 36.12
C GLN A 37 22.49 -39.96 37.57
N ASP A 38 22.16 -39.05 38.49
CA ASP A 38 22.02 -39.34 39.91
C ASP A 38 20.57 -39.64 40.34
N ILE A 39 19.66 -39.82 39.39
CA ILE A 39 18.27 -40.21 39.64
C ILE A 39 18.09 -41.71 39.48
N VAL A 40 17.50 -42.34 40.50
CA VAL A 40 17.12 -43.76 40.52
C VAL A 40 15.63 -43.86 40.84
N VAL A 41 14.93 -44.76 40.15
CA VAL A 41 13.49 -44.98 40.36
C VAL A 41 13.25 -46.39 40.87
N ILE A 42 12.56 -46.50 42.00
CA ILE A 42 12.08 -47.76 42.57
C ILE A 42 10.58 -47.82 42.37
N GLY A 43 10.17 -48.70 41.47
CA GLY A 43 8.77 -48.88 41.10
C GLY A 43 8.08 -49.94 41.94
N ILE A 44 6.89 -49.65 42.42
CA ILE A 44 5.88 -50.67 42.74
C ILE A 44 5.43 -51.22 41.39
N THR A 45 5.72 -52.48 41.13
CA THR A 45 5.45 -53.15 39.85
C THR A 45 4.52 -54.35 40.03
N GLN A 46 4.00 -54.91 38.94
CA GLN A 46 3.24 -56.18 38.99
C GLN A 46 4.04 -57.31 39.69
N ARG A 47 5.36 -57.34 39.50
CA ARG A 47 6.25 -58.29 40.20
C ARG A 47 6.18 -58.12 41.71
N CYS A 48 6.04 -56.89 42.20
CA CYS A 48 5.91 -56.64 43.63
C CYS A 48 4.55 -57.12 44.14
N LEU A 49 3.46 -56.91 43.39
CA LEU A 49 2.14 -57.44 43.75
C LEU A 49 2.11 -58.97 43.81
N ASN A 50 2.81 -59.64 42.89
CA ASN A 50 2.93 -61.10 42.91
C ASN A 50 3.70 -61.62 44.13
N GLN A 51 4.63 -60.83 44.68
CA GLN A 51 5.46 -61.24 45.82
C GLN A 51 4.91 -60.82 47.19
N PHE A 52 4.31 -59.63 47.27
CA PHE A 52 3.86 -59.01 48.52
C PHE A 52 2.34 -58.92 48.64
N GLY A 53 1.60 -59.36 47.62
CA GLY A 53 0.14 -59.28 47.59
C GLY A 53 -0.36 -57.88 47.21
N LYS A 54 -1.65 -57.65 47.45
CA LYS A 54 -2.35 -56.42 47.07
C LYS A 54 -1.78 -55.21 47.84
N PHE A 55 -1.51 -54.12 47.12
CA PHE A 55 -1.14 -52.83 47.70
C PHE A 55 -2.39 -52.11 48.25
N PRO A 56 -2.33 -51.33 49.35
CA PRO A 56 -1.15 -50.98 50.16
C PRO A 56 -0.64 -52.12 51.05
N TRP A 57 0.68 -52.13 51.31
CA TRP A 57 1.35 -53.16 52.13
C TRP A 57 1.58 -52.70 53.59
N PRO A 58 1.93 -53.62 54.51
CA PRO A 58 2.29 -53.29 55.90
C PRO A 58 3.50 -52.35 56.00
N ARG A 59 3.63 -51.63 57.12
CA ARG A 59 4.65 -50.57 57.26
C ARG A 59 6.07 -51.12 57.29
N ASP A 60 6.24 -52.36 57.73
CA ASP A 60 7.53 -53.03 57.85
C ASP A 60 8.29 -53.12 56.50
N TYR A 61 7.58 -53.32 55.38
CA TYR A 61 8.19 -53.37 54.05
C TYR A 61 8.76 -52.01 53.63
N HIS A 62 8.07 -50.92 53.98
CA HIS A 62 8.56 -49.57 53.74
C HIS A 62 9.74 -49.23 54.66
N ALA A 63 9.70 -49.64 55.93
CA ALA A 63 10.78 -49.45 56.89
C ALA A 63 12.07 -50.15 56.43
N LYS A 64 11.96 -51.43 56.04
CA LYS A 64 13.08 -52.23 55.50
C LYS A 64 13.68 -51.58 54.26
N LEU A 65 12.86 -51.06 53.35
CA LEU A 65 13.35 -50.34 52.18
C LEU A 65 14.15 -49.09 52.57
N ILE A 66 13.61 -48.26 53.47
CA ILE A 66 14.26 -47.02 53.90
C ILE A 66 15.59 -47.31 54.60
N ASP A 67 15.61 -48.26 55.54
CA ASP A 67 16.83 -48.66 56.25
C ASP A 67 17.89 -49.18 55.27
N PHE A 68 17.49 -50.00 54.29
CA PHE A 68 18.38 -50.46 53.21
C PHE A 68 18.96 -49.30 52.40
N LEU A 69 18.10 -48.37 51.94
CA LEU A 69 18.54 -47.23 51.11
C LEU A 69 19.46 -46.29 51.88
N LYS A 70 19.19 -46.07 53.17
CA LYS A 70 20.07 -45.34 54.07
C LYS A 70 21.43 -46.02 54.19
N GLY A 71 21.45 -47.33 54.47
CA GLY A 71 22.68 -48.12 54.52
C GLY A 71 23.45 -48.14 53.20
N ALA A 72 22.73 -48.08 52.07
CA ALA A 72 23.31 -47.99 50.73
C ALA A 72 23.85 -46.59 50.37
N GLY A 73 23.65 -45.59 51.23
CA GLY A 73 24.14 -44.23 51.03
C GLY A 73 23.30 -43.38 50.08
N ALA A 74 21.99 -43.64 49.96
CA ALA A 74 21.08 -42.75 49.26
C ALA A 74 21.14 -41.34 49.87
N LYS A 75 21.28 -40.30 49.03
CA LYS A 75 21.38 -38.91 49.49
C LYS A 75 20.02 -38.31 49.77
N VAL A 76 19.02 -38.66 48.96
CA VAL A 76 17.61 -38.27 49.13
C VAL A 76 16.73 -39.48 48.82
N ILE A 77 15.72 -39.73 49.66
CA ILE A 77 14.71 -40.76 49.44
C ILE A 77 13.36 -40.05 49.29
N ALA A 78 12.88 -39.89 48.07
CA ALA A 78 11.63 -39.23 47.75
C ALA A 78 10.52 -40.27 47.59
N MET A 79 9.58 -40.31 48.54
CA MET A 79 8.47 -41.24 48.49
C MET A 79 7.25 -40.59 47.85
N ASP A 80 6.75 -41.19 46.77
CA ASP A 80 5.45 -40.92 46.18
C ASP A 80 4.46 -42.00 46.66
N ILE A 81 4.38 -42.13 47.98
CA ILE A 81 3.51 -43.08 48.70
C ILE A 81 2.94 -42.33 49.89
N PHE A 82 1.63 -42.36 50.00
CA PHE A 82 0.89 -41.58 50.99
C PHE A 82 0.27 -42.46 52.06
N PHE A 83 0.48 -42.11 53.34
CA PHE A 83 -0.03 -42.86 54.49
C PHE A 83 -1.12 -42.08 55.22
N ALA A 84 -2.32 -42.06 54.64
CA ALA A 84 -3.46 -41.24 55.07
C ALA A 84 -4.06 -41.64 56.44
N GLN A 85 -3.94 -42.92 56.79
CA GLN A 85 -4.61 -43.51 57.94
C GLN A 85 -3.60 -44.30 58.77
N PRO A 86 -3.80 -44.37 60.11
CA PRO A 86 -3.04 -45.26 60.97
C PRO A 86 -3.12 -46.70 60.46
N SER A 87 -2.04 -47.45 60.67
CA SER A 87 -2.04 -48.90 60.49
C SER A 87 -2.95 -49.57 61.54
N HIS A 88 -3.24 -50.87 61.33
CA HIS A 88 -4.05 -51.62 62.29
C HIS A 88 -3.29 -51.89 63.61
N ASP A 89 -1.95 -51.90 63.55
CA ASP A 89 -1.05 -52.06 64.69
C ASP A 89 -0.16 -50.82 64.82
N PRO A 90 -0.41 -49.93 65.80
CA PRO A 90 0.37 -48.70 65.99
C PRO A 90 1.89 -48.90 66.08
N SER A 91 2.35 -50.07 66.52
CA SER A 91 3.79 -50.39 66.59
C SER A 91 4.45 -50.43 65.20
N GLU A 92 3.69 -50.76 64.15
CA GLU A 92 4.14 -50.70 62.76
C GLU A 92 4.38 -49.26 62.30
N ASP A 93 3.50 -48.32 62.67
CA ASP A 93 3.68 -46.90 62.35
C ASP A 93 4.88 -46.32 63.12
N GLU A 94 5.06 -46.67 64.40
CA GLU A 94 6.24 -46.25 65.17
C GLU A 94 7.55 -46.79 64.56
N ALA A 95 7.57 -48.04 64.12
CA ALA A 95 8.75 -48.65 63.49
C ALA A 95 9.15 -47.97 62.17
N LEU A 96 8.16 -47.65 61.32
CA LEU A 96 8.41 -46.91 60.08
C LEU A 96 8.84 -45.47 60.37
N ALA A 97 8.20 -44.78 61.31
CA ALA A 97 8.59 -43.43 61.72
C ALA A 97 10.03 -43.39 62.25
N ALA A 98 10.43 -44.37 63.06
CA ALA A 98 11.81 -44.49 63.53
C ALA A 98 12.80 -44.67 62.37
N SER A 99 12.45 -45.45 61.35
CA SER A 99 13.27 -45.67 60.17
C SER A 99 13.41 -44.40 59.31
N ILE A 100 12.30 -43.67 59.09
CA ILE A 100 12.27 -42.36 58.42
C ILE A 100 13.19 -41.37 59.15
N LYS A 101 13.03 -41.25 60.48
CA LYS A 101 13.82 -40.35 61.32
C LYS A 101 15.31 -40.71 61.33
N ARG A 102 15.65 -42.00 61.42
CA ARG A 102 17.05 -42.49 61.33
C ARG A 102 17.68 -42.20 59.97
N ALA A 103 16.92 -42.31 58.88
CA ALA A 103 17.40 -42.00 57.55
C ALA A 103 17.73 -40.49 57.44
N GLY A 104 16.85 -39.63 57.96
CA GLY A 104 17.05 -38.17 58.06
C GLY A 104 17.01 -37.43 56.72
N ASN A 105 16.70 -38.12 55.63
CA ASN A 105 16.68 -37.59 54.26
C ASN A 105 15.50 -38.14 53.43
N VAL A 106 14.43 -38.57 54.12
CA VAL A 106 13.20 -39.04 53.50
C VAL A 106 12.24 -37.88 53.33
N ILE A 107 11.74 -37.68 52.11
CA ILE A 107 10.72 -36.71 51.76
C ILE A 107 9.41 -37.47 51.56
N LEU A 108 8.35 -37.08 52.27
CA LEU A 108 7.02 -37.67 52.10
C LEU A 108 6.11 -36.72 51.34
N PRO A 109 5.12 -37.26 50.60
CA PRO A 109 4.28 -36.46 49.76
C PRO A 109 3.14 -35.85 50.57
N VAL A 110 2.76 -34.65 50.17
CA VAL A 110 1.48 -34.03 50.52
C VAL A 110 0.64 -33.91 49.25
N PHE A 111 -0.68 -34.06 49.37
CA PHE A 111 -1.54 -34.08 48.19
C PHE A 111 -2.85 -33.32 48.40
N MET A 112 -3.35 -32.73 47.32
CA MET A 112 -4.64 -32.07 47.24
C MET A 112 -5.66 -32.91 46.48
N PRO A 113 -6.75 -33.37 47.12
CA PRO A 113 -7.74 -34.25 46.50
C PRO A 113 -8.73 -33.55 45.56
N TYR A 114 -8.81 -32.21 45.60
CA TYR A 114 -9.74 -31.42 44.79
C TYR A 114 -9.04 -30.59 43.72
N ARG A 115 -9.79 -30.13 42.72
CA ARG A 115 -9.30 -29.26 41.64
C ARG A 115 -8.72 -27.98 42.24
N ILE A 116 -7.43 -27.74 41.97
CA ILE A 116 -6.71 -26.55 42.41
C ILE A 116 -7.29 -25.32 41.68
N SER A 117 -7.88 -24.39 42.43
CA SER A 117 -8.26 -23.08 41.90
C SER A 117 -7.04 -22.16 41.96
N VAL A 118 -6.40 -21.96 40.81
CA VAL A 118 -5.27 -21.03 40.70
C VAL A 118 -5.86 -19.61 40.66
N LYS A 119 -5.85 -18.92 41.81
CA LYS A 119 -6.17 -17.49 41.84
C LYS A 119 -5.06 -16.72 41.11
N ASP A 120 -5.43 -15.76 40.28
CA ASP A 120 -4.50 -14.89 39.56
C ASP A 120 -4.10 -13.70 40.45
N ASP A 121 -3.51 -14.02 41.61
CA ASP A 121 -2.81 -13.05 42.46
C ASP A 121 -1.33 -13.02 42.06
N HIS A 122 -0.67 -11.86 42.21
CA HIS A 122 0.75 -11.67 41.89
C HIS A 122 1.73 -12.40 42.83
N ASP A 123 1.23 -13.36 43.61
CA ASP A 123 2.02 -14.19 44.52
C ASP A 123 2.73 -15.32 43.76
N ASN A 124 3.92 -15.72 44.22
CA ASN A 124 4.70 -16.81 43.62
C ASN A 124 4.20 -18.21 44.06
N PHE A 125 3.05 -18.29 44.72
CA PHE A 125 2.53 -19.50 45.35
C PHE A 125 1.11 -19.77 44.87
N ILE A 126 0.74 -21.04 44.79
CA ILE A 126 -0.66 -21.41 44.56
C ILE A 126 -1.32 -21.64 45.92
N GLN A 127 -2.23 -20.73 46.28
CA GLN A 127 -3.04 -20.88 47.49
C GLN A 127 -3.98 -22.07 47.34
N VAL A 128 -4.10 -22.83 48.41
CA VAL A 128 -4.91 -24.03 48.44
C VAL A 128 -5.68 -24.14 49.75
N ASP A 129 -6.88 -24.73 49.68
CA ASP A 129 -7.84 -24.72 50.78
C ASP A 129 -7.86 -26.01 51.61
N ASN A 130 -7.27 -27.11 51.10
CA ASN A 130 -7.27 -28.40 51.81
C ASN A 130 -6.08 -29.27 51.42
N LEU A 131 -5.20 -29.59 52.37
CA LEU A 131 -4.04 -30.44 52.17
C LEU A 131 -4.18 -31.74 52.96
N VAL A 132 -3.85 -32.85 52.31
CA VAL A 132 -3.80 -34.16 52.95
C VAL A 132 -2.32 -34.52 53.13
N GLU A 133 -1.91 -34.68 54.39
CA GLU A 133 -0.58 -35.11 54.81
C GLU A 133 -0.63 -36.54 55.37
N SER A 134 0.51 -37.23 55.38
CA SER A 134 0.59 -38.53 56.07
C SER A 134 0.28 -38.37 57.56
N ILE A 135 -0.02 -39.48 58.25
CA ILE A 135 -0.29 -39.44 59.70
C ILE A 135 0.81 -38.70 60.49
N PRO A 136 0.46 -38.01 61.61
CA PRO A 136 1.38 -37.11 62.32
C PRO A 136 2.76 -37.70 62.67
N VAL A 137 2.79 -38.98 63.08
CA VAL A 137 4.06 -39.66 63.44
C VAL A 137 5.05 -39.72 62.27
N PHE A 138 4.58 -39.72 61.02
CA PHE A 138 5.44 -39.68 59.84
C PHE A 138 5.81 -38.26 59.42
N THR A 139 4.89 -37.31 59.55
CA THR A 139 5.16 -35.90 59.19
C THR A 139 6.14 -35.24 60.16
N GLU A 140 6.21 -35.70 61.40
CA GLU A 140 7.23 -35.30 62.38
C GLU A 140 8.59 -35.98 62.14
N ALA A 141 8.60 -37.17 61.52
CA ALA A 141 9.82 -37.94 61.27
C ALA A 141 10.53 -37.57 59.96
N GLN A 142 9.81 -37.07 58.96
CA GLN A 142 10.33 -36.75 57.62
C GLN A 142 11.37 -35.61 57.63
N ALA A 143 12.20 -35.56 56.59
CA ALA A 143 13.18 -34.50 56.39
C ALA A 143 12.56 -33.22 55.79
N ALA A 144 11.53 -33.37 54.97
CA ALA A 144 10.72 -32.28 54.43
C ALA A 144 9.39 -32.83 53.87
N PRO A 145 8.29 -32.06 53.91
CA PRO A 145 7.09 -32.33 53.14
C PRO A 145 7.20 -31.76 51.73
N ALA A 146 6.65 -32.43 50.73
CA ALA A 146 6.63 -31.92 49.36
C ALA A 146 5.34 -32.32 48.61
N HIS A 147 4.80 -31.45 47.76
CA HIS A 147 3.55 -31.76 47.06
C HIS A 147 3.79 -32.55 45.77
N ILE A 148 2.89 -33.47 45.46
CA ILE A 148 2.95 -34.28 44.22
C ILE A 148 1.97 -33.79 43.15
N ASN A 149 1.27 -32.69 43.41
CA ASN A 149 0.23 -32.19 42.54
C ASN A 149 0.79 -31.73 41.19
N MET A 150 0.08 -32.11 40.13
CA MET A 150 0.32 -31.69 38.76
C MET A 150 -0.94 -31.01 38.21
N ILE A 151 -0.77 -29.99 37.39
CA ILE A 151 -1.88 -29.24 36.79
C ILE A 151 -1.74 -29.33 35.27
N ALA A 152 -2.77 -29.86 34.61
CA ALA A 152 -2.84 -29.93 33.16
C ALA A 152 -3.10 -28.54 32.56
N ASP A 153 -2.61 -28.31 31.33
CA ASP A 153 -3.03 -27.18 30.52
C ASP A 153 -4.50 -27.34 30.07
N ALA A 154 -5.04 -26.33 29.38
CA ALA A 154 -6.44 -26.31 28.96
C ALA A 154 -6.86 -27.51 28.09
N ASP A 155 -5.91 -28.15 27.41
CA ASP A 155 -6.11 -29.33 26.56
C ASP A 155 -5.94 -30.66 27.31
N GLY A 156 -5.73 -30.64 28.63
CA GLY A 156 -5.56 -31.84 29.44
C GLY A 156 -4.14 -32.42 29.46
N VAL A 157 -3.20 -31.82 28.73
CA VAL A 157 -1.80 -32.28 28.69
C VAL A 157 -0.97 -31.56 29.75
N TYR A 158 -0.15 -32.31 30.47
CA TYR A 158 0.74 -31.81 31.52
C TYR A 158 2.07 -31.39 30.90
N ARG A 159 2.36 -30.09 30.86
CA ARG A 159 3.64 -29.53 30.35
C ARG A 159 4.48 -28.83 31.42
N LYS A 160 3.85 -28.53 32.56
CA LYS A 160 4.39 -27.67 33.60
C LYS A 160 4.17 -28.28 34.98
N ALA A 161 5.11 -28.02 35.88
CA ALA A 161 5.00 -28.39 37.28
C ALA A 161 4.67 -27.14 38.11
N PRO A 162 3.66 -27.17 38.98
CA PRO A 162 3.45 -26.12 39.98
C PRO A 162 4.63 -26.12 40.96
N VAL A 163 5.21 -24.96 41.23
CA VAL A 163 6.46 -24.89 42.01
C VAL A 163 6.18 -24.94 43.50
N ILE A 164 5.34 -24.03 44.00
CA ILE A 164 4.94 -23.96 45.41
C ILE A 164 3.42 -24.03 45.56
N LEU A 165 2.99 -24.85 46.53
CA LEU A 165 1.66 -24.74 47.14
C LEU A 165 1.77 -24.07 48.52
N ARG A 166 0.82 -23.18 48.84
CA ARG A 166 0.70 -22.55 50.16
C ARG A 166 -0.61 -22.99 50.82
N TYR A 167 -0.49 -23.70 51.95
CA TYR A 167 -1.61 -24.09 52.79
C TYR A 167 -1.42 -23.50 54.18
N SER A 168 -2.35 -22.64 54.61
CA SER A 168 -2.17 -21.77 55.78
C SER A 168 -0.84 -20.98 55.67
N GLU A 169 0.00 -20.97 56.71
CA GLU A 169 1.31 -20.31 56.73
C GLU A 169 2.46 -21.20 56.23
N ARG A 170 2.17 -22.43 55.78
CA ARG A 170 3.19 -23.40 55.33
C ARG A 170 3.29 -23.41 53.81
N ILE A 171 4.53 -23.43 53.33
CA ILE A 171 4.85 -23.61 51.90
C ILE A 171 5.37 -25.02 51.65
N PHE A 172 5.00 -25.56 50.50
CA PHE A 172 5.38 -26.90 50.07
C PHE A 172 5.94 -26.78 48.65
N PHE A 173 7.17 -27.22 48.44
CA PHE A 173 7.74 -27.37 47.10
C PHE A 173 7.20 -28.63 46.44
N ASN A 174 7.22 -28.65 45.11
CA ASN A 174 6.94 -29.88 44.37
C ASN A 174 7.96 -30.97 44.72
N LEU A 175 7.53 -32.23 44.81
CA LEU A 175 8.37 -33.37 45.22
C LEU A 175 9.67 -33.45 44.42
N GLY A 176 9.64 -33.25 43.10
CA GLY A 176 10.84 -33.21 42.28
C GLY A 176 11.78 -32.05 42.63
N ILE A 177 11.23 -30.86 42.87
CA ILE A 177 12.00 -29.64 43.21
C ILE A 177 12.61 -29.77 44.61
N GLU A 178 11.83 -30.18 45.61
CA GLU A 178 12.31 -30.40 47.00
C GLU A 178 13.42 -31.45 47.03
N SER A 179 13.26 -32.53 46.24
CA SER A 179 14.28 -33.56 46.11
C SER A 179 15.59 -33.01 45.56
N ALA A 180 15.52 -32.13 44.56
CA ALA A 180 16.69 -31.48 43.99
C ALA A 180 17.35 -30.49 44.97
N ILE A 181 16.56 -29.70 45.71
CA ILE A 181 17.04 -28.78 46.76
C ILE A 181 17.82 -29.56 47.83
N LYS A 182 17.23 -30.63 48.37
CA LYS A 182 17.88 -31.49 49.38
C LYS A 182 19.11 -32.20 48.82
N PHE A 183 19.07 -32.61 47.56
CA PHE A 183 20.22 -33.24 46.91
C PHE A 183 21.39 -32.27 46.73
N LEU A 184 21.13 -31.02 46.35
CA LEU A 184 22.14 -29.98 46.25
C LEU A 184 22.63 -29.48 47.62
N ASN A 185 21.88 -29.78 48.70
CA ASN A 185 22.15 -29.33 50.06
C ASN A 185 22.22 -27.79 50.15
N VAL A 186 21.26 -27.13 49.51
CA VAL A 186 21.20 -25.67 49.38
C VAL A 186 20.80 -25.03 50.72
N PRO A 187 21.55 -24.05 51.26
CA PRO A 187 21.13 -23.27 52.42
C PRO A 187 19.85 -22.49 52.13
N ALA A 188 18.99 -22.30 53.14
CA ALA A 188 17.72 -21.59 52.96
C ALA A 188 17.86 -20.18 52.37
N GLY A 189 18.95 -19.46 52.66
CA GLY A 189 19.23 -18.12 52.12
C GLY A 189 19.64 -18.08 50.64
N GLU A 190 19.95 -19.23 50.03
CA GLU A 190 20.28 -19.35 48.60
C GLU A 190 19.07 -19.77 47.74
N ILE A 191 17.89 -19.85 48.37
CA ILE A 191 16.61 -20.06 47.70
C ILE A 191 15.89 -18.72 47.68
N ALA A 192 15.72 -18.14 46.49
CA ALA A 192 15.07 -16.84 46.33
C ALA A 192 14.02 -16.88 45.22
N PHE A 193 12.95 -16.11 45.39
CA PHE A 193 11.89 -15.95 44.41
C PHE A 193 11.91 -14.54 43.84
N GLU A 194 12.03 -14.46 42.52
CA GLU A 194 11.74 -13.26 41.75
C GLU A 194 10.43 -13.45 40.98
N ARG A 195 9.88 -12.34 40.47
CA ARG A 195 8.58 -12.32 39.79
C ARG A 195 8.46 -13.33 38.64
N ASP A 196 9.55 -13.68 37.97
CA ASP A 196 9.55 -14.60 36.82
C ASP A 196 10.57 -15.74 36.94
N ALA A 197 11.15 -15.96 38.14
CA ALA A 197 12.17 -16.99 38.34
C ALA A 197 12.28 -17.49 39.78
N LEU A 198 12.66 -18.75 39.93
CA LEU A 198 13.11 -19.37 41.16
C LEU A 198 14.64 -19.52 41.11
N PHE A 199 15.33 -19.01 42.13
CA PHE A 199 16.77 -19.17 42.30
C PHE A 199 17.06 -20.30 43.29
N ILE A 200 17.89 -21.26 42.88
CA ILE A 200 18.34 -22.37 43.73
C ILE A 200 19.85 -22.53 43.52
N ALA A 201 20.66 -22.33 44.57
CA ALA A 201 22.12 -22.48 44.53
C ALA A 201 22.75 -21.71 43.33
N GLY A 202 22.33 -20.47 43.13
CA GLY A 202 22.79 -19.60 42.03
C GLY A 202 22.22 -19.93 40.64
N LYS A 203 21.40 -20.98 40.49
CA LYS A 203 20.71 -21.30 39.23
C LYS A 203 19.40 -20.53 39.11
N ARG A 204 19.17 -19.89 37.97
CA ARG A 204 17.92 -19.18 37.66
C ARG A 204 16.96 -20.07 36.88
N ILE A 205 15.90 -20.53 37.53
CA ILE A 205 14.84 -21.37 36.95
C ILE A 205 13.69 -20.46 36.50
N PRO A 206 13.41 -20.31 35.20
CA PRO A 206 12.34 -19.45 34.70
C PRO A 206 10.95 -20.00 35.05
N LEU A 207 10.04 -19.11 35.46
CA LEU A 207 8.66 -19.44 35.84
C LEU A 207 7.64 -18.81 34.89
N GLU A 208 6.66 -19.60 34.44
CA GLU A 208 5.46 -19.08 33.77
C GLU A 208 4.42 -18.64 34.81
N LYS A 209 3.85 -17.44 34.63
CA LYS A 209 2.89 -16.82 35.56
C LYS A 209 3.34 -16.85 37.03
N SER A 210 4.66 -16.79 37.26
CA SER A 210 5.28 -16.79 38.58
C SER A 210 5.06 -18.06 39.43
N LYS A 211 4.39 -19.09 38.89
CA LYS A 211 3.90 -20.24 39.66
C LYS A 211 4.31 -21.59 39.08
N PHE A 212 4.66 -21.63 37.79
CA PHE A 212 4.85 -22.87 37.04
C PHE A 212 6.23 -22.96 36.40
N MET A 213 6.86 -24.12 36.49
CA MET A 213 8.09 -24.44 35.77
C MET A 213 7.76 -25.36 34.59
N TYR A 214 8.24 -25.04 33.39
CA TYR A 214 8.16 -25.97 32.25
C TYR A 214 9.05 -27.19 32.46
N ILE A 215 8.54 -28.37 32.13
CA ILE A 215 9.23 -29.64 32.37
C ILE A 215 10.08 -29.99 31.16
N ASN A 216 11.39 -30.17 31.37
CA ASN A 216 12.25 -30.79 30.38
C ASN A 216 12.12 -32.33 30.49
N PHE A 217 11.08 -32.88 29.87
CA PHE A 217 10.74 -34.30 29.99
C PHE A 217 11.96 -35.19 29.73
N SER A 218 12.36 -35.91 30.76
CA SER A 218 13.46 -36.86 30.69
C SER A 218 12.94 -38.24 30.30
N ALA A 219 13.75 -38.99 29.56
CA ALA A 219 13.48 -40.38 29.18
C ALA A 219 13.67 -41.34 30.37
N ILE A 220 13.08 -41.02 31.53
CA ILE A 220 13.23 -41.76 32.80
C ILE A 220 12.97 -43.25 32.61
N GLU A 221 11.88 -43.58 31.91
CA GLU A 221 11.46 -44.97 31.72
C GLU A 221 12.44 -45.81 30.90
N ALA A 222 13.11 -45.18 29.94
CA ALA A 222 13.99 -45.84 28.99
C ALA A 222 15.49 -45.77 29.37
N LYS A 223 15.90 -44.73 30.13
CA LYS A 223 17.31 -44.42 30.36
C LYS A 223 17.71 -44.29 31.84
N ALA A 224 16.79 -44.13 32.78
CA ALA A 224 17.14 -44.08 34.21
C ALA A 224 17.35 -45.48 34.78
N GLN A 225 18.10 -45.58 35.89
CA GLN A 225 18.21 -46.83 36.63
C GLN A 225 16.88 -47.11 37.34
N ARG A 226 16.30 -48.29 37.08
CA ARG A 226 14.99 -48.69 37.60
C ARG A 226 15.06 -50.04 38.29
N PHE A 227 14.49 -50.12 39.49
CA PHE A 227 14.42 -51.35 40.28
C PHE A 227 13.00 -51.61 40.78
N ALA A 228 12.65 -52.87 40.98
CA ALA A 228 11.38 -53.24 41.61
C ALA A 228 11.49 -53.04 43.13
N PHE A 229 10.48 -52.45 43.76
CA PHE A 229 10.42 -52.26 45.21
C PHE A 229 10.76 -53.53 45.99
N SER A 230 10.16 -54.66 45.58
CA SER A 230 10.36 -55.97 46.23
C SER A 230 11.80 -56.45 46.22
N ASP A 231 12.56 -56.16 45.16
CA ASP A 231 13.93 -56.62 45.03
C ASP A 231 14.86 -55.78 45.92
N VAL A 232 14.62 -54.47 46.01
CA VAL A 232 15.39 -53.57 46.86
C VAL A 232 15.08 -53.83 48.34
N ALA A 233 13.80 -53.98 48.71
CA ALA A 233 13.38 -54.25 50.09
C ALA A 233 13.92 -55.60 50.63
N LYS A 234 14.19 -56.58 49.75
CA LYS A 234 14.82 -57.86 50.10
C LYS A 234 16.36 -57.82 50.04
N GLY A 235 16.97 -56.68 49.71
CA GLY A 235 18.42 -56.55 49.58
C GLY A 235 19.02 -57.25 48.37
N LEU A 236 18.23 -57.55 47.33
CA LEU A 236 18.68 -58.25 46.12
C LEU A 236 19.38 -57.33 45.11
N VAL A 237 19.38 -56.02 45.36
CA VAL A 237 20.03 -55.01 44.50
C VAL A 237 21.31 -54.50 45.16
N ALA A 238 22.38 -54.34 44.39
CA ALA A 238 23.67 -53.91 44.92
C ALA A 238 23.60 -52.47 45.50
N PRO A 239 24.06 -52.23 46.75
CA PRO A 239 24.02 -50.91 47.41
C PRO A 239 24.67 -49.77 46.61
N LYS A 240 25.71 -50.08 45.82
CA LYS A 240 26.41 -49.10 44.96
C LYS A 240 25.50 -48.34 44.00
N ASN A 241 24.35 -48.90 43.63
CA ASN A 241 23.40 -48.27 42.72
C ASN A 241 22.66 -47.08 43.35
N PHE A 242 22.68 -46.94 44.68
CA PHE A 242 21.96 -45.89 45.41
C PHE A 242 22.88 -44.84 46.04
N LYS A 243 24.19 -45.11 46.09
CA LYS A 243 25.16 -44.22 46.75
C LYS A 243 25.20 -42.84 46.09
N ASN A 244 24.99 -41.79 46.89
CA ASN A 244 24.94 -40.39 46.46
C ASN A 244 23.87 -40.12 45.38
N LYS A 245 22.75 -40.85 45.40
CA LYS A 245 21.65 -40.70 44.44
C LYS A 245 20.39 -40.10 45.08
N ILE A 246 19.53 -39.55 44.24
CA ILE A 246 18.12 -39.29 44.55
C ILE A 246 17.34 -40.53 44.17
N VAL A 247 16.62 -41.10 45.14
CA VAL A 247 15.85 -42.33 44.96
C VAL A 247 14.37 -42.01 45.06
N PHE A 248 13.66 -42.08 43.93
CA PHE A 248 12.21 -41.92 43.85
C PHE A 248 11.53 -43.27 44.07
N VAL A 249 10.59 -43.37 45.01
CA VAL A 249 9.89 -44.61 45.35
C VAL A 249 8.39 -44.42 45.20
N GLY A 250 7.72 -45.20 44.35
CA GLY A 250 6.27 -45.10 44.17
C GLY A 250 5.73 -45.98 43.04
N GLN A 251 4.52 -45.71 42.57
CA GLN A 251 3.90 -46.47 41.48
C GLN A 251 4.57 -46.15 40.13
N ALA A 252 4.94 -47.18 39.35
CA ALA A 252 5.73 -46.99 38.13
C ALA A 252 5.46 -48.01 37.00
N SER A 253 4.30 -48.68 37.00
CA SER A 253 3.97 -49.71 35.99
C SER A 253 2.50 -49.75 35.57
N GLN A 254 2.26 -50.17 34.33
CA GLN A 254 0.95 -50.27 33.69
C GLN A 254 0.15 -51.41 34.32
N GLY A 255 -1.16 -51.22 34.51
CA GLY A 255 -2.07 -52.25 35.05
C GLY A 255 -2.28 -52.20 36.57
N MET A 256 -1.75 -51.20 37.28
CA MET A 256 -2.13 -50.96 38.68
C MET A 256 -3.51 -50.28 38.77
N PRO A 257 -4.41 -50.74 39.67
CA PRO A 257 -5.64 -50.03 39.97
C PRO A 257 -5.32 -48.63 40.49
N ASN A 258 -5.95 -47.60 39.92
CA ASN A 258 -5.76 -46.19 40.28
C ASN A 258 -4.33 -45.63 40.06
N ALA A 259 -3.58 -46.13 39.08
CA ALA A 259 -2.30 -45.52 38.70
C ALA A 259 -2.50 -44.07 38.25
N ASP A 260 -1.72 -43.15 38.82
CA ASP A 260 -1.69 -41.73 38.41
C ASP A 260 -0.98 -41.60 37.05
N ILE A 261 -1.76 -41.72 35.98
CA ILE A 261 -1.29 -41.65 34.59
C ILE A 261 -1.56 -40.25 34.05
N LEU A 262 -0.49 -39.56 33.67
CA LEU A 262 -0.50 -38.17 33.24
C LEU A 262 -0.19 -38.10 31.74
N GLN A 263 -1.04 -37.41 30.96
CA GLN A 263 -0.79 -37.17 29.54
C GLN A 263 0.30 -36.12 29.36
N THR A 264 1.29 -36.39 28.49
CA THR A 264 2.40 -35.46 28.23
C THR A 264 2.53 -35.19 26.73
N PRO A 265 3.35 -34.21 26.29
CA PRO A 265 3.60 -33.96 24.87
C PRO A 265 4.15 -35.16 24.07
N PHE A 266 4.63 -36.19 24.77
CA PHE A 266 5.13 -37.43 24.19
C PHE A 266 4.08 -38.54 24.31
N LYS A 267 4.18 -39.33 25.38
CA LYS A 267 3.28 -40.44 25.75
C LYS A 267 2.83 -40.28 27.19
N GLU A 268 1.88 -41.09 27.61
CA GLU A 268 1.48 -41.19 29.00
C GLU A 268 2.67 -41.53 29.91
N LYS A 269 2.77 -40.86 31.05
CA LYS A 269 3.81 -41.08 32.08
C LYS A 269 3.16 -41.25 33.45
N TYR A 270 3.81 -42.02 34.34
CA TYR A 270 3.40 -42.18 35.73
C TYR A 270 3.77 -40.94 36.56
N GLY A 271 2.95 -40.60 37.56
CA GLY A 271 3.22 -39.55 38.55
C GLY A 271 4.65 -39.57 39.08
N LEU A 272 5.15 -40.73 39.53
CA LEU A 272 6.53 -40.90 39.99
C LEU A 272 7.58 -40.47 38.95
N THR A 273 7.40 -40.88 37.69
CA THR A 273 8.34 -40.54 36.60
C THR A 273 8.24 -39.08 36.17
N MET A 274 7.08 -38.46 36.39
CA MET A 274 6.90 -37.02 36.24
C MET A 274 7.67 -36.26 37.31
N GLN A 275 7.55 -36.65 38.59
CA GLN A 275 8.33 -36.04 39.68
C GLN A 275 9.84 -36.20 39.48
N ALA A 276 10.29 -37.37 39.02
CA ALA A 276 11.69 -37.58 38.62
C ALA A 276 12.12 -36.68 37.46
N SER A 277 11.26 -36.44 36.47
CA SER A 277 11.53 -35.50 35.37
C SER A 277 11.60 -34.05 35.84
N VAL A 278 10.77 -33.67 36.83
CA VAL A 278 10.82 -32.35 37.47
C VAL A 278 12.13 -32.16 38.25
N ALA A 279 12.58 -33.17 38.98
CA ALA A 279 13.88 -33.15 39.64
C ALA A 279 15.04 -33.03 38.64
N SER A 280 14.99 -33.82 37.56
CA SER A 280 15.99 -33.73 36.47
C SER A 280 16.03 -32.33 35.87
N THR A 281 14.86 -31.77 35.55
CA THR A 281 14.73 -30.40 35.03
C THR A 281 15.33 -29.38 35.99
N THR A 282 15.10 -29.53 37.29
CA THR A 282 15.62 -28.62 38.33
C THR A 282 17.15 -28.68 38.42
N LEU A 283 17.73 -29.87 38.30
CA LEU A 283 19.17 -30.14 38.43
C LEU A 283 19.97 -29.87 37.16
N GLU A 284 19.35 -29.92 36.00
CA GLU A 284 19.96 -29.60 34.70
C GLU A 284 20.30 -28.11 34.57
N ASN A 285 21.03 -27.75 33.52
CA ASN A 285 21.36 -26.36 33.17
C ASN A 285 20.57 -25.86 31.95
N PHE A 286 19.55 -26.62 31.53
CA PHE A 286 18.69 -26.29 30.40
C PHE A 286 17.26 -26.10 30.89
N TYR A 287 16.74 -24.87 30.77
CA TYR A 287 15.39 -24.53 31.21
C TYR A 287 14.56 -24.00 30.06
N ILE A 288 13.28 -24.36 30.04
CA ILE A 288 12.33 -23.86 29.06
C ILE A 288 11.69 -22.59 29.60
N LYS A 289 11.83 -21.48 28.86
CA LYS A 289 11.25 -20.18 29.19
C LYS A 289 10.31 -19.72 28.08
N LYS A 290 9.13 -19.23 28.45
CA LYS A 290 8.21 -18.59 27.51
C LYS A 290 8.49 -17.10 27.42
N THR A 291 8.52 -16.57 26.20
CA THR A 291 8.67 -15.14 25.97
C THR A 291 7.43 -14.38 26.47
N GLY A 292 7.62 -13.26 27.17
CA GLY A 292 6.49 -12.46 27.64
C GLY A 292 5.71 -11.82 26.48
N LYS A 293 4.38 -11.98 26.46
CA LYS A 293 3.48 -11.54 25.38
C LYS A 293 3.76 -10.13 24.86
N LEU A 294 4.00 -9.15 25.74
CA LEU A 294 4.23 -7.76 25.35
C LEU A 294 5.56 -7.56 24.61
N LYS A 295 6.65 -8.18 25.10
CA LYS A 295 7.95 -8.13 24.44
C LYS A 295 7.89 -8.83 23.08
N THR A 296 7.20 -9.97 23.02
CA THR A 296 6.95 -10.72 21.79
C THR A 296 6.20 -9.86 20.77
N CYS A 297 5.11 -9.19 21.17
CA CYS A 297 4.37 -8.26 20.30
C CYS A 297 5.25 -7.10 19.77
N LEU A 298 6.12 -6.53 20.60
CA LEU A 298 7.01 -5.44 20.17
C LEU A 298 8.02 -5.91 19.11
N TRP A 299 8.69 -7.04 19.34
CA TRP A 299 9.63 -7.62 18.38
C TRP A 299 8.95 -7.97 17.06
N ILE A 300 7.76 -8.54 17.15
CA ILE A 300 6.89 -8.85 16.00
C ILE A 300 6.54 -7.59 15.22
N PHE A 301 6.16 -6.52 15.91
CA PHE A 301 5.80 -5.27 15.26
C PHE A 301 6.99 -4.68 14.49
N LEU A 302 8.18 -4.65 15.09
CA LEU A 302 9.39 -4.17 14.44
C LEU A 302 9.78 -5.05 13.23
N LEU A 303 9.70 -6.37 13.37
CA LEU A 303 9.98 -7.31 12.29
C LEU A 303 8.96 -7.18 11.15
N ALA A 304 7.67 -6.98 11.46
CA ALA A 304 6.62 -6.76 10.48
C ALA A 304 6.86 -5.47 9.67
N ILE A 305 7.29 -4.39 10.32
CA ILE A 305 7.68 -3.14 9.63
C ILE A 305 8.86 -3.40 8.70
N PHE A 306 9.91 -4.07 9.18
CA PHE A 306 11.09 -4.39 8.38
C PHE A 306 10.74 -5.23 7.14
N ILE A 307 9.95 -6.29 7.32
CA ILE A 307 9.44 -7.11 6.23
C ILE A 307 8.59 -6.26 5.27
N CYS A 308 7.70 -5.42 5.79
CA CYS A 308 6.86 -4.55 4.97
C CYS A 308 7.71 -3.63 4.06
N VAL A 309 8.77 -3.03 4.58
CA VAL A 309 9.68 -2.17 3.80
C VAL A 309 10.30 -2.94 2.63
N ILE A 310 10.77 -4.16 2.86
CA ILE A 310 11.32 -5.02 1.79
C ILE A 310 10.23 -5.37 0.77
N MET A 311 9.03 -5.69 1.24
CA MET A 311 7.93 -6.14 0.39
C MET A 311 7.38 -5.05 -0.53
N VAL A 312 7.52 -3.76 -0.21
CA VAL A 312 6.97 -2.66 -1.02
C VAL A 312 7.56 -2.64 -2.43
N GLY A 313 8.83 -3.01 -2.62
CA GLY A 313 9.51 -2.96 -3.92
C GLY A 313 9.25 -4.14 -4.87
N ILE A 314 8.50 -5.16 -4.44
CA ILE A 314 8.42 -6.47 -5.11
C ILE A 314 7.09 -6.63 -5.88
N LYS A 315 6.94 -7.52 -6.87
CA LYS A 315 5.61 -7.80 -7.50
C LYS A 315 4.65 -8.53 -6.53
N THR A 316 3.34 -8.37 -6.70
CA THR A 316 2.30 -8.92 -5.79
C THR A 316 2.36 -10.44 -5.63
N TRP A 317 2.49 -11.18 -6.73
CA TRP A 317 2.63 -12.65 -6.66
C TRP A 317 3.89 -13.09 -5.91
N SER A 318 4.99 -12.37 -6.10
CA SER A 318 6.24 -12.62 -5.38
C SER A 318 6.10 -12.27 -3.89
N SER A 319 5.28 -11.27 -3.53
CA SER A 319 5.04 -10.86 -2.15
C SER A 319 4.33 -11.96 -1.32
N THR A 320 3.37 -12.68 -1.92
CA THR A 320 2.70 -13.81 -1.26
C THR A 320 3.68 -14.96 -1.00
N ALA A 321 4.47 -15.35 -2.00
CA ALA A 321 5.46 -16.41 -1.88
C ALA A 321 6.52 -16.09 -0.80
N ILE A 322 7.01 -14.85 -0.77
CA ILE A 322 7.95 -14.38 0.25
C ILE A 322 7.33 -14.40 1.65
N SER A 323 6.05 -14.05 1.79
CA SER A 323 5.35 -14.09 3.08
C SER A 323 5.29 -15.52 3.63
N ILE A 324 4.95 -16.47 2.76
CA ILE A 324 4.88 -17.91 3.12
C ILE A 324 6.28 -18.41 3.52
N LEU A 325 7.31 -18.13 2.71
CA LEU A 325 8.69 -18.54 3.01
C LEU A 325 9.19 -17.92 4.31
N THR A 326 8.90 -16.64 4.55
CA THR A 326 9.29 -15.94 5.78
C THR A 326 8.58 -16.53 6.99
N PHE A 327 7.29 -16.88 6.87
CA PHE A 327 6.56 -17.56 7.93
C PHE A 327 7.21 -18.89 8.32
N PHE A 328 7.50 -19.75 7.35
CA PHE A 328 8.18 -21.02 7.62
C PHE A 328 9.60 -20.81 8.17
N GLY A 329 10.32 -19.80 7.69
CA GLY A 329 11.62 -19.41 8.22
C GLY A 329 11.55 -19.00 9.70
N LEU A 330 10.55 -18.21 10.09
CA LEU A 330 10.33 -17.82 11.48
C LEU A 330 9.91 -19.01 12.35
N CYS A 331 9.05 -19.89 11.85
CA CYS A 331 8.71 -21.13 12.56
C CYS A 331 9.93 -22.02 12.78
N PHE A 332 10.81 -22.11 11.79
CA PHE A 332 12.07 -22.85 11.89
C PHE A 332 13.01 -22.23 12.94
N VAL A 333 13.20 -20.90 12.91
CA VAL A 333 14.01 -20.19 13.92
C VAL A 333 13.42 -20.41 15.32
N ALA A 334 12.11 -20.32 15.48
CA ALA A 334 11.46 -20.54 16.77
C ALA A 334 11.61 -21.99 17.27
N ALA A 335 11.52 -22.98 16.38
CA ALA A 335 11.77 -24.38 16.74
C ALA A 335 13.25 -24.60 17.13
N ARG A 336 14.19 -24.02 16.38
CA ARG A 336 15.62 -24.08 16.68
C ARG A 336 15.96 -23.46 18.03
N GLU A 337 15.43 -22.27 18.32
CA GLU A 337 15.65 -21.57 19.59
C GLU A 337 15.04 -22.32 20.78
N PHE A 338 13.91 -23.00 20.59
CA PHE A 338 13.37 -23.90 21.60
C PHE A 338 14.29 -25.10 21.87
N ILE A 339 14.81 -25.74 20.82
CA ILE A 339 15.65 -26.94 20.94
C ILE A 339 17.01 -26.59 21.58
N LEU A 340 17.65 -25.50 21.15
CA LEU A 340 19.01 -25.15 21.55
C LEU A 340 19.07 -24.33 22.84
N ASN A 341 18.11 -23.42 23.05
CA ASN A 341 18.17 -22.42 24.11
C ASN A 341 16.94 -22.47 25.05
N GLY A 342 15.99 -23.38 24.82
CA GLY A 342 14.79 -23.51 25.64
C GLY A 342 13.83 -22.32 25.50
N VAL A 343 13.95 -21.50 24.46
CA VAL A 343 13.09 -20.31 24.30
C VAL A 343 11.82 -20.67 23.55
N LEU A 344 10.69 -20.54 24.23
CA LEU A 344 9.35 -20.79 23.68
C LEU A 344 8.77 -19.47 23.18
N ILE A 345 8.80 -19.30 21.85
CA ILE A 345 8.24 -18.15 21.12
C ILE A 345 6.82 -18.49 20.69
N ASP A 346 5.85 -17.62 20.97
CA ASP A 346 4.44 -17.89 20.64
C ASP A 346 4.24 -18.05 19.11
N PHE A 347 3.76 -19.23 18.69
CA PHE A 347 3.47 -19.54 17.28
C PHE A 347 2.42 -18.60 16.69
N VAL A 348 1.34 -18.35 17.44
CA VAL A 348 0.25 -17.48 17.00
C VAL A 348 0.80 -16.09 16.70
N ALA A 349 1.69 -15.58 17.56
CA ALA A 349 2.27 -14.26 17.40
C ALA A 349 3.07 -14.16 16.07
N LEU A 350 3.84 -15.19 15.70
CA LEU A 350 4.53 -15.28 14.41
C LEU A 350 3.55 -15.23 13.21
N ALA A 351 2.43 -15.95 13.28
CA ALA A 351 1.42 -15.93 12.22
C ALA A 351 0.82 -14.52 12.04
N PHE A 352 0.48 -13.86 13.15
CA PHE A 352 -0.05 -12.50 13.13
C PHE A 352 0.95 -11.47 12.60
N THR A 353 2.25 -11.69 12.82
CA THR A 353 3.33 -10.84 12.29
C THR A 353 3.28 -10.80 10.77
N ILE A 354 3.22 -11.98 10.15
CA ILE A 354 3.22 -12.14 8.70
C ILE A 354 1.92 -11.64 8.10
N ALA A 355 0.78 -11.95 8.73
CA ALA A 355 -0.51 -11.43 8.30
C ALA A 355 -0.55 -9.90 8.31
N ALA A 356 -0.04 -9.28 9.39
CA ALA A 356 0.03 -7.82 9.49
C ALA A 356 0.96 -7.23 8.41
N ALA A 357 2.17 -7.77 8.24
CA ALA A 357 3.11 -7.29 7.22
C ALA A 357 2.51 -7.39 5.80
N PHE A 358 1.81 -8.49 5.50
CA PHE A 358 1.15 -8.70 4.22
C PHE A 358 0.01 -7.69 3.99
N ILE A 359 -0.87 -7.49 4.98
CA ILE A 359 -1.96 -6.51 4.90
C ILE A 359 -1.41 -5.08 4.72
N PHE A 360 -0.38 -4.71 5.49
CA PHE A 360 0.23 -3.38 5.37
C PHE A 360 0.89 -3.17 4.01
N SER A 361 1.57 -4.17 3.46
CA SER A 361 2.13 -4.14 2.10
C SER A 361 1.04 -3.87 1.06
N ILE A 362 -0.11 -4.56 1.15
CA ILE A 362 -1.25 -4.35 0.23
C ILE A 362 -1.81 -2.94 0.36
N LEU A 363 -2.10 -2.49 1.59
CA LEU A 363 -2.66 -1.15 1.82
C LEU A 363 -1.72 -0.05 1.33
N PHE A 364 -0.41 -0.20 1.54
CA PHE A 364 0.60 0.74 1.05
C PHE A 364 0.60 0.82 -0.48
N ARG A 365 0.55 -0.33 -1.16
CA ARG A 365 0.46 -0.39 -2.63
C ARG A 365 -0.82 0.24 -3.17
N ILE A 366 -1.97 -0.02 -2.54
CA ILE A 366 -3.25 0.59 -2.94
C ILE A 366 -3.14 2.11 -2.85
N ARG A 367 -2.60 2.64 -1.74
CA ARG A 367 -2.39 4.09 -1.61
C ARG A 367 -1.40 4.67 -2.61
N PHE A 368 -0.33 3.94 -2.91
CA PHE A 368 0.64 4.37 -3.92
C PHE A 368 0.03 4.35 -5.33
N ALA A 369 -0.75 3.32 -5.67
CA ALA A 369 -1.49 3.23 -6.92
C ALA A 369 -2.51 4.37 -7.06
N ASP A 370 -3.27 4.68 -6.00
CA ASP A 370 -4.23 5.80 -6.00
C ASP A 370 -3.53 7.15 -6.26
N ARG A 371 -2.35 7.38 -5.66
CA ARG A 371 -1.53 8.57 -5.99
C ARG A 371 -1.09 8.58 -7.45
N MET A 372 -0.61 7.47 -7.98
CA MET A 372 -0.22 7.37 -9.40
C MET A 372 -1.40 7.61 -10.34
N VAL A 373 -2.58 7.07 -10.03
CA VAL A 373 -3.80 7.28 -10.81
C VAL A 373 -4.19 8.75 -10.82
N LYS A 374 -4.18 9.43 -9.66
CA LYS A 374 -4.44 10.87 -9.58
C LYS A 374 -3.45 11.70 -10.39
N THR A 375 -2.15 11.34 -10.36
CA THR A 375 -1.16 12.02 -11.20
C THR A 375 -1.44 11.81 -12.69
N LYS A 376 -1.76 10.57 -13.11
CA LYS A 376 -2.14 10.24 -14.49
C LYS A 376 -3.43 10.92 -14.94
N GLU A 377 -4.39 11.10 -14.05
CA GLU A 377 -5.65 11.78 -14.30
C GLU A 377 -5.43 13.28 -14.54
N LEU A 378 -4.61 13.93 -13.69
CA LEU A 378 -4.18 15.31 -13.91
C LEU A 378 -3.38 15.49 -15.21
N GLU A 379 -2.52 14.52 -15.55
CA GLU A 379 -1.83 14.48 -16.85
C GLU A 379 -2.84 14.44 -18.00
N LEU A 380 -3.81 13.54 -17.95
CA LEU A 380 -4.80 13.36 -19.02
C LEU A 380 -5.68 14.60 -19.21
N ASP A 381 -6.14 15.21 -18.11
CA ASP A 381 -6.98 16.40 -18.14
C ASP A 381 -6.25 17.59 -18.77
N SER A 382 -4.96 17.77 -18.44
CA SER A 382 -4.12 18.82 -19.05
C SER A 382 -3.93 18.65 -20.56
N ILE A 383 -3.77 17.41 -21.03
CA ILE A 383 -3.63 17.08 -22.46
C ILE A 383 -4.95 17.34 -23.20
N LEU A 384 -6.07 16.88 -22.63
CA LEU A 384 -7.40 17.08 -23.19
C LEU A 384 -7.75 18.57 -23.28
N GLN A 385 -7.41 19.34 -22.26
CA GLN A 385 -7.68 20.77 -22.22
C GLN A 385 -6.82 21.53 -23.24
N ALA A 386 -5.53 21.21 -23.37
CA ALA A 386 -4.65 21.77 -24.40
C ALA A 386 -5.14 21.43 -25.81
N GLY A 387 -5.52 20.17 -26.05
CA GLY A 387 -6.06 19.73 -27.34
C GLY A 387 -7.39 20.42 -27.68
N LYS A 388 -8.28 20.59 -26.69
CA LYS A 388 -9.54 21.31 -26.86
C LYS A 388 -9.32 22.79 -27.21
N LEU A 389 -8.43 23.47 -26.49
CA LEU A 389 -8.13 24.89 -26.73
C LEU A 389 -7.45 25.13 -28.09
N ALA A 390 -6.59 24.21 -28.52
CA ALA A 390 -6.03 24.24 -29.88
C ALA A 390 -7.11 24.02 -30.94
N SER A 391 -8.06 23.10 -30.70
CA SER A 391 -9.18 22.83 -31.62
C SER A 391 -10.16 24.01 -31.75
N GLU A 392 -10.28 24.83 -30.70
CA GLU A 392 -11.15 26.02 -30.68
C GLU A 392 -10.56 27.23 -31.45
N GLY A 393 -9.39 27.09 -32.08
CA GLY A 393 -8.81 28.13 -32.95
C GLY A 393 -8.30 29.37 -32.20
N LEU A 394 -8.03 29.22 -30.90
CA LEU A 394 -7.39 30.27 -30.11
C LEU A 394 -5.94 30.46 -30.58
N LYS A 395 -5.53 31.71 -30.82
CA LYS A 395 -4.13 32.09 -31.11
C LYS A 395 -3.18 31.43 -30.11
N THR A 396 -2.00 31.01 -30.58
CA THR A 396 -0.99 30.30 -29.79
C THR A 396 -0.69 30.91 -28.41
N ASP A 397 -0.77 32.23 -28.28
CA ASP A 397 -0.55 32.94 -27.01
C ASP A 397 -1.57 32.52 -25.92
N LYS A 398 -2.86 32.37 -26.24
CA LYS A 398 -3.90 31.99 -25.27
C LYS A 398 -3.85 30.51 -24.90
N ALA A 399 -3.50 29.64 -25.85
CA ALA A 399 -3.29 28.23 -25.57
C ALA A 399 -2.06 28.04 -24.65
N SER A 400 -1.00 28.82 -24.90
CA SER A 400 0.18 28.87 -24.05
C SER A 400 -0.16 29.30 -22.63
N ASP A 401 -0.99 30.33 -22.44
CA ASP A 401 -1.44 30.77 -21.11
C ASP A 401 -2.06 29.64 -20.26
N VAL A 402 -3.00 28.88 -20.84
CA VAL A 402 -3.69 27.83 -20.08
C VAL A 402 -2.75 26.68 -19.74
N ILE A 403 -1.93 26.25 -20.72
CA ILE A 403 -0.94 25.18 -20.51
C ILE A 403 0.06 25.58 -19.41
N LEU A 404 0.52 26.82 -19.41
CA LEU A 404 1.47 27.34 -18.43
C LEU A 404 0.83 27.56 -17.05
N ALA A 405 -0.42 28.02 -16.99
CA ALA A 405 -1.18 28.15 -15.74
C ALA A 405 -1.39 26.79 -15.05
N THR A 406 -1.66 25.73 -15.81
CA THR A 406 -1.76 24.36 -15.28
C THR A 406 -0.44 23.90 -14.66
N LEU A 407 0.69 24.14 -15.34
CA LEU A 407 2.02 23.81 -14.82
C LEU A 407 2.34 24.51 -13.49
N ILE A 408 2.01 25.81 -13.39
CA ILE A 408 2.16 26.59 -12.16
C ILE A 408 1.33 26.00 -11.01
N ASN A 409 0.06 25.69 -11.28
CA ASN A 409 -0.85 25.17 -10.25
C ASN A 409 -0.47 23.76 -9.78
N SER A 410 0.03 22.91 -10.67
CA SER A 410 0.41 21.53 -10.33
C SER A 410 1.64 21.43 -9.44
N VAL A 411 2.61 22.35 -9.62
CA VAL A 411 3.84 22.39 -8.80
C VAL A 411 3.69 23.38 -7.62
N GLY A 412 2.69 24.25 -7.66
CA GLY A 412 2.44 25.26 -6.64
C GLY A 412 3.45 26.40 -6.71
N ALA A 413 3.57 27.06 -7.86
CA ALA A 413 4.41 28.26 -8.05
C ALA A 413 3.58 29.54 -8.09
N ARG A 414 4.20 30.72 -7.95
CA ARG A 414 3.53 32.04 -8.16
C ARG A 414 3.70 32.57 -9.58
N GLY A 415 4.70 32.09 -10.29
CA GLY A 415 5.01 32.56 -11.64
C GLY A 415 5.82 31.55 -12.44
N LEU A 416 5.85 31.78 -13.75
CA LEU A 416 6.58 30.96 -14.70
C LEU A 416 7.22 31.85 -15.78
N LEU A 417 8.44 31.49 -16.14
CA LEU A 417 9.17 32.01 -17.30
C LEU A 417 9.39 30.87 -18.30
N LEU A 418 9.05 31.13 -19.56
CA LEU A 418 9.29 30.23 -20.67
C LEU A 418 10.21 30.96 -21.65
N ARG A 419 11.34 30.34 -21.97
CA ARG A 419 12.34 30.91 -22.88
C ARG A 419 12.64 29.93 -24.02
N TRP A 420 12.41 30.38 -25.25
CA TRP A 420 12.74 29.64 -26.45
C TRP A 420 14.19 29.91 -26.86
N LYS A 421 14.91 28.86 -27.23
CA LYS A 421 16.28 28.94 -27.72
C LYS A 421 16.24 29.37 -29.19
N ASN A 422 17.10 30.32 -29.58
CA ASN A 422 17.31 30.65 -30.99
C ASN A 422 18.14 29.55 -31.69
N ASP A 423 17.75 29.14 -32.89
CA ASP A 423 18.46 28.11 -33.67
C ASP A 423 19.86 28.56 -34.14
N LYS A 424 20.12 29.87 -34.20
CA LYS A 424 21.36 30.46 -34.75
C LYS A 424 22.25 31.17 -33.72
N THR A 425 21.72 31.55 -32.56
CA THR A 425 22.48 32.23 -31.50
C THR A 425 22.31 31.50 -30.17
N SER A 426 23.24 31.68 -29.22
CA SER A 426 23.06 31.17 -27.84
C SER A 426 22.11 32.05 -27.00
N GLU A 427 21.34 32.93 -27.65
CA GLU A 427 20.42 33.87 -27.02
C GLU A 427 18.97 33.36 -27.11
N PHE A 428 18.11 33.92 -26.27
CA PHE A 428 16.69 33.56 -26.24
C PHE A 428 15.93 34.33 -27.32
N GLU A 429 15.22 33.62 -28.19
CA GLU A 429 14.45 34.24 -29.28
C GLU A 429 13.15 34.85 -28.79
N LYS A 430 12.48 34.16 -27.85
CA LYS A 430 11.17 34.56 -27.33
C LYS A 430 11.09 34.23 -25.85
N THR A 431 10.66 35.20 -25.05
CA THR A 431 10.43 35.04 -23.62
C THR A 431 8.95 35.27 -23.31
N TYR A 432 8.35 34.33 -22.60
CA TYR A 432 6.98 34.41 -22.10
C TYR A 432 7.00 34.41 -20.58
N ALA A 433 6.21 35.28 -19.96
CA ALA A 433 6.15 35.41 -18.51
C ALA A 433 4.71 35.40 -18.02
N TYR A 434 4.45 34.61 -16.98
CA TYR A 434 3.12 34.46 -16.39
C TYR A 434 3.16 34.63 -14.87
N GLY A 435 2.15 35.28 -14.29
CA GLY A 435 2.05 35.49 -12.84
C GLY A 435 3.16 36.39 -12.30
N SER A 436 3.74 36.03 -11.15
CA SER A 436 4.80 36.82 -10.48
C SER A 436 6.09 36.95 -11.31
N ALA A 437 6.28 36.08 -12.31
CA ALA A 437 7.44 36.12 -13.21
C ALA A 437 7.56 37.44 -13.99
N MET A 438 6.45 38.13 -14.26
CA MET A 438 6.49 39.45 -14.94
C MET A 438 7.23 40.50 -14.10
N ALA A 439 7.19 40.38 -12.77
CA ALA A 439 7.93 41.25 -11.86
C ALA A 439 9.42 40.87 -11.82
N ILE A 440 9.74 39.58 -11.95
CA ILE A 440 11.14 39.10 -11.98
C ILE A 440 11.89 39.63 -13.20
N LEU A 441 11.26 39.68 -14.38
CA LEU A 441 11.89 40.25 -15.58
C LEU A 441 12.29 41.72 -15.42
N LYS A 442 11.72 42.43 -14.45
CA LYS A 442 12.01 43.84 -14.16
C LYS A 442 12.87 44.03 -12.90
N SER A 443 13.30 42.95 -12.25
CA SER A 443 14.05 42.99 -11.00
C SER A 443 15.52 42.63 -11.21
N ASP A 444 16.35 42.92 -10.20
CA ASP A 444 17.77 42.51 -10.17
C ASP A 444 17.96 40.98 -10.28
N SER A 445 16.92 40.19 -10.00
CA SER A 445 16.96 38.73 -10.07
C SER A 445 16.76 38.18 -11.49
N ALA A 446 16.49 39.04 -12.49
CA ALA A 446 16.37 38.62 -13.89
C ALA A 446 17.65 37.94 -14.42
N GLY A 447 18.83 38.49 -14.08
CA GLY A 447 20.12 37.93 -14.51
C GLY A 447 20.45 36.60 -13.83
N ALA A 448 19.93 36.36 -12.62
CA ALA A 448 20.06 35.10 -11.91
C ALA A 448 19.32 33.97 -12.63
N GLU A 449 18.04 34.22 -12.90
CA GLU A 449 17.17 33.31 -13.64
C GLU A 449 17.70 33.02 -15.03
N GLU A 450 18.17 34.05 -15.74
CA GLU A 450 18.68 33.89 -17.10
C GLU A 450 19.92 33.00 -17.16
N ARG A 451 20.85 33.16 -16.21
CA ARG A 451 22.01 32.26 -16.08
C ARG A 451 21.60 30.83 -15.77
N LEU A 452 20.59 30.65 -14.92
CA LEU A 452 20.04 29.33 -14.62
C LEU A 452 19.45 28.68 -15.87
N ALA A 453 18.62 29.40 -16.62
CA ALA A 453 18.02 28.90 -17.86
C ALA A 453 19.07 28.55 -18.91
N GLN A 454 20.09 29.40 -19.11
CA GLN A 454 21.21 29.10 -20.03
C GLN A 454 21.99 27.85 -19.61
N ASN A 455 22.24 27.69 -18.31
CA ASN A 455 22.93 26.50 -17.78
C ASN A 455 22.08 25.24 -17.94
N THR A 456 20.78 25.31 -17.68
CA THR A 456 19.82 24.21 -17.89
C THR A 456 19.80 23.76 -19.35
N ILE A 457 19.83 24.70 -20.31
CA ILE A 457 19.90 24.38 -21.75
C ILE A 457 21.22 23.71 -22.11
N LYS A 458 22.35 24.24 -21.62
CA LYS A 458 23.69 23.69 -21.91
C LYS A 458 23.89 22.31 -21.33
N THR A 459 23.42 22.08 -20.10
CA THR A 459 23.62 20.82 -19.36
C THR A 459 22.53 19.79 -19.62
N GLN A 460 21.39 20.21 -20.18
CA GLN A 460 20.18 19.40 -20.33
C GLN A 460 19.67 18.81 -19.01
N LYS A 461 19.97 19.47 -17.89
CA LYS A 461 19.61 19.02 -16.55
C LYS A 461 18.80 20.10 -15.86
N ALA A 462 17.72 19.69 -15.20
CA ALA A 462 16.96 20.58 -14.34
C ALA A 462 17.82 21.02 -13.15
N ALA A 463 17.58 22.25 -12.69
CA ALA A 463 18.37 22.87 -11.65
C ALA A 463 17.52 23.76 -10.75
N LEU A 464 17.93 23.84 -9.49
CA LEU A 464 17.38 24.70 -8.45
C LEU A 464 18.33 25.86 -8.20
N SER A 465 17.81 27.06 -7.98
CA SER A 465 18.60 28.22 -7.58
C SER A 465 17.80 29.12 -6.65
N GLU A 466 18.50 29.80 -5.75
CA GLU A 466 17.93 30.76 -4.82
C GLU A 466 18.70 32.08 -4.91
N GLU A 467 17.99 33.19 -5.12
CA GLU A 467 18.64 34.51 -5.17
C GLU A 467 17.72 35.62 -4.65
N LYS A 468 18.23 36.46 -3.74
CA LYS A 468 17.55 37.64 -3.17
C LYS A 468 16.06 37.40 -2.81
N ALA A 469 15.80 36.36 -2.03
CA ALA A 469 14.46 35.94 -1.56
C ALA A 469 13.50 35.35 -2.61
N HIS A 470 14.00 35.01 -3.80
CA HIS A 470 13.27 34.23 -4.80
C HIS A 470 13.83 32.82 -4.93
N SER A 471 12.95 31.87 -5.20
CA SER A 471 13.30 30.48 -5.51
C SER A 471 12.97 30.15 -6.94
N PHE A 472 13.93 29.54 -7.64
CA PHE A 472 13.85 29.18 -9.05
C PHE A 472 13.98 27.68 -9.21
N LEU A 473 13.05 27.08 -9.96
CA LEU A 473 13.14 25.70 -10.40
C LEU A 473 13.06 25.68 -11.92
N CYS A 474 14.17 25.31 -12.57
CA CYS A 474 14.32 25.39 -14.02
C CYS A 474 14.51 24.00 -14.65
N ALA A 475 13.85 23.73 -15.77
CA ALA A 475 13.94 22.48 -16.50
C ALA A 475 14.02 22.72 -18.02
N PRO A 476 14.75 21.86 -18.76
CA PRO A 476 14.88 22.01 -20.21
C PRO A 476 13.59 21.57 -20.92
N LEU A 477 13.19 22.30 -21.96
CA LEU A 477 12.16 21.88 -22.90
C LEU A 477 12.79 21.01 -23.97
N MET A 478 12.35 19.76 -24.03
CA MET A 478 12.87 18.77 -24.94
C MET A 478 11.82 18.41 -25.99
N LEU A 479 12.18 18.53 -27.27
CA LEU A 479 11.37 18.07 -28.39
C LEU A 479 12.24 17.17 -29.28
N LYS A 480 11.77 15.95 -29.57
CA LYS A 480 12.49 14.98 -30.43
C LYS A 480 13.95 14.72 -30.04
N GLY A 481 14.28 14.86 -28.75
CA GLY A 481 15.64 14.67 -28.24
C GLY A 481 16.53 15.92 -28.26
N GLU A 482 16.02 17.05 -28.73
CA GLU A 482 16.74 18.33 -28.76
C GLU A 482 16.17 19.32 -27.74
N VAL A 483 17.04 20.16 -27.18
CA VAL A 483 16.64 21.25 -26.28
C VAL A 483 16.18 22.45 -27.10
N VAL A 484 14.89 22.76 -27.02
CA VAL A 484 14.28 23.89 -27.73
C VAL A 484 14.09 25.13 -26.84
N GLY A 485 14.33 24.99 -25.53
CA GLY A 485 14.17 26.09 -24.58
C GLY A 485 14.29 25.64 -23.13
N ALA A 486 13.86 26.51 -22.22
CA ALA A 486 13.76 26.23 -20.80
C ALA A 486 12.48 26.82 -20.20
N VAL A 487 11.96 26.15 -19.17
CA VAL A 487 10.89 26.66 -18.30
C VAL A 487 11.45 26.83 -16.90
N THR A 488 11.19 27.99 -16.31
CA THR A 488 11.57 28.33 -14.94
C THR A 488 10.33 28.66 -14.12
N LEU A 489 10.07 27.92 -13.06
CA LEU A 489 9.09 28.27 -12.04
C LEU A 489 9.70 29.22 -11.03
N VAL A 490 8.88 30.15 -10.55
CA VAL A 490 9.26 31.21 -9.61
C VAL A 490 8.37 31.14 -8.37
N ASP A 491 9.03 31.13 -7.21
CA ASP A 491 8.45 31.20 -5.86
C ASP A 491 7.42 30.11 -5.56
N LYS A 492 7.80 29.10 -4.77
CA LYS A 492 6.89 28.07 -4.29
C LYS A 492 5.80 28.64 -3.36
N VAL A 493 4.59 28.11 -3.48
CA VAL A 493 3.41 28.42 -2.67
C VAL A 493 2.96 27.17 -1.94
N VAL A 494 2.92 27.24 -0.60
CA VAL A 494 2.31 26.21 0.23
C VAL A 494 1.38 26.89 1.22
N SER A 495 0.08 26.58 1.15
CA SER A 495 -0.94 26.94 2.14
C SER A 495 -0.85 28.37 2.71
N GLY A 496 -1.12 29.38 1.87
CA GLY A 496 -1.54 30.72 2.32
C GLY A 496 -0.47 31.62 2.96
N LYS A 497 0.80 31.17 3.08
CA LYS A 497 1.92 32.01 3.52
C LYS A 497 2.96 32.15 2.39
N PRO A 498 3.20 33.36 1.86
CA PRO A 498 4.28 33.58 0.91
C PRO A 498 5.65 33.56 1.64
N ASN A 499 6.64 32.91 1.01
CA ASN A 499 8.09 33.03 1.29
C ASN A 499 8.73 32.15 2.40
N GLU A 500 8.11 31.05 2.85
CA GLU A 500 8.72 30.19 3.89
C GLU A 500 9.27 28.84 3.38
N ILE A 501 8.99 28.41 2.14
CA ILE A 501 9.39 27.08 1.65
C ILE A 501 9.99 27.17 0.24
N PHE A 502 11.18 26.58 0.05
CA PHE A 502 11.88 26.47 -1.22
C PHE A 502 11.45 25.22 -2.01
N PHE A 503 11.70 25.21 -3.32
CA PHE A 503 11.52 24.00 -4.13
C PHE A 503 12.48 22.89 -3.64
N ASP A 504 11.98 21.66 -3.60
CA ASP A 504 12.74 20.48 -3.19
C ASP A 504 12.97 19.49 -4.35
N GLU A 505 13.72 18.43 -4.07
CA GLU A 505 14.00 17.35 -5.05
C GLU A 505 12.74 16.60 -5.51
N ALA A 506 11.65 16.58 -4.72
CA ALA A 506 10.40 15.98 -5.15
C ALA A 506 9.69 16.89 -6.15
N ASP A 507 9.70 18.21 -5.93
CA ASP A 507 9.18 19.19 -6.88
C ASP A 507 9.96 19.14 -8.20
N LEU A 508 11.29 19.04 -8.15
CA LEU A 508 12.13 18.94 -9.36
C LEU A 508 11.75 17.73 -10.21
N LYS A 509 11.55 16.56 -9.58
CA LYS A 509 11.14 15.34 -10.29
C LYS A 509 9.76 15.48 -10.93
N LEU A 510 8.78 16.02 -10.20
CA LEU A 510 7.44 16.26 -10.72
C LEU A 510 7.49 17.27 -11.87
N PHE A 511 8.23 18.36 -11.69
CA PHE A 511 8.37 19.44 -12.66
C PHE A 511 9.02 18.97 -13.96
N MET A 512 10.03 18.10 -13.92
CA MET A 512 10.62 17.54 -15.15
C MET A 512 9.60 16.76 -15.98
N ILE A 513 8.76 15.95 -15.32
CA ILE A 513 7.71 15.15 -16.00
C ILE A 513 6.73 16.09 -16.67
N LEU A 514 6.24 17.09 -15.93
CA LEU A 514 5.26 18.05 -16.45
C LEU A 514 5.86 18.95 -17.54
N THR A 515 7.13 19.35 -17.42
CA THR A 515 7.81 20.21 -18.41
C THR A 515 7.94 19.53 -19.77
N GLN A 516 8.24 18.23 -19.82
CA GLN A 516 8.26 17.49 -21.09
C GLN A 516 6.87 17.45 -21.74
N GLN A 517 5.82 17.25 -20.96
CA GLN A 517 4.45 17.28 -21.47
C GLN A 517 4.08 18.67 -21.98
N THR A 518 4.42 19.72 -21.23
CA THR A 518 4.23 21.11 -21.64
C THR A 518 4.95 21.41 -22.96
N ALA A 519 6.17 20.91 -23.16
CA ALA A 519 6.89 21.06 -24.42
C ALA A 519 6.09 20.51 -25.61
N ILE A 520 5.58 19.28 -25.48
CA ILE A 520 4.79 18.61 -26.53
C ILE A 520 3.49 19.39 -26.80
N SER A 521 2.79 19.82 -25.76
CA SER A 521 1.52 20.55 -25.90
C SER A 521 1.72 21.92 -26.57
N LEU A 522 2.79 22.65 -26.21
CA LEU A 522 3.13 23.93 -26.85
C LEU A 522 3.52 23.74 -28.32
N GLU A 523 4.32 22.73 -28.64
CA GLU A 523 4.68 22.39 -30.01
C GLU A 523 3.46 22.00 -30.84
N SER A 524 2.57 21.18 -30.28
CA SER A 524 1.33 20.79 -30.96
C SER A 524 0.44 22.00 -31.26
N ALA A 525 0.34 22.96 -30.33
CA ALA A 525 -0.43 24.19 -30.54
C ALA A 525 0.18 25.04 -31.66
N ARG A 526 1.52 25.17 -31.68
CA ARG A 526 2.25 25.88 -32.72
C ARG A 526 2.07 25.23 -34.10
N LEU A 527 2.30 23.92 -34.19
CA LEU A 527 2.16 23.17 -35.45
C LEU A 527 0.73 23.28 -36.00
N TYR A 528 -0.27 23.26 -35.13
CA TYR A 528 -1.66 23.43 -35.55
C TYR A 528 -1.94 24.81 -36.12
N GLU A 529 -1.41 25.88 -35.50
CA GLU A 529 -1.51 27.25 -36.03
C GLU A 529 -0.79 27.39 -37.38
N GLU A 530 0.42 26.85 -37.50
CA GLU A 530 1.18 26.84 -38.77
C GLU A 530 0.42 26.10 -39.89
N VAL A 531 -0.19 24.96 -39.59
CA VAL A 531 -1.02 24.21 -40.55
C VAL A 531 -2.26 25.00 -40.95
N ASN A 532 -2.93 25.67 -40.00
CA ASN A 532 -4.11 26.49 -40.29
C ASN A 532 -3.76 27.74 -41.13
N GLU A 533 -2.64 28.40 -40.85
CA GLU A 533 -2.13 29.52 -41.66
C GLU A 533 -1.74 29.07 -43.06
N LEU A 534 -1.06 27.93 -43.19
CA LEU A 534 -0.72 27.33 -44.48
C LEU A 534 -1.99 27.00 -45.28
N PHE A 535 -3.01 26.44 -44.62
CA PHE A 535 -4.29 26.12 -45.23
C PHE A 535 -5.00 27.39 -45.75
N LEU A 536 -5.13 28.43 -44.93
CA LEU A 536 -5.74 29.70 -45.34
C LEU A 536 -4.94 30.40 -46.44
N SER A 537 -3.61 30.40 -46.35
CA SER A 537 -2.74 30.98 -47.38
C SER A 537 -2.85 30.23 -48.72
N SER A 538 -2.98 28.90 -48.67
CA SER A 538 -3.20 28.08 -49.86
C SER A 538 -4.55 28.37 -50.52
N ILE A 539 -5.60 28.53 -49.72
CA ILE A 539 -6.94 28.91 -50.20
C ILE A 539 -6.91 30.30 -50.86
N ARG A 540 -6.25 31.27 -50.24
CA ARG A 540 -6.08 32.61 -50.82
C ARG A 540 -5.32 32.56 -52.15
N ALA A 541 -4.24 31.81 -52.23
CA ALA A 541 -3.48 31.64 -53.47
C ALA A 541 -4.32 31.01 -54.60
N LEU A 542 -5.19 30.05 -54.27
CA LEU A 542 -6.15 29.49 -55.24
C LEU A 542 -7.14 30.53 -55.72
N ALA A 543 -7.71 31.35 -54.82
CA ALA A 543 -8.61 32.43 -55.19
C ALA A 543 -7.92 33.50 -56.05
N GLU A 544 -6.71 33.92 -55.69
CA GLU A 544 -5.90 34.86 -56.48
C GLU A 544 -5.58 34.33 -57.89
N THR A 545 -5.44 33.02 -58.04
CA THR A 545 -5.25 32.39 -59.37
C THR A 545 -6.49 32.56 -60.25
N ILE A 546 -7.69 32.54 -59.67
CA ILE A 546 -8.95 32.80 -60.38
C ILE A 546 -9.08 34.27 -60.71
N ASP A 547 -8.78 35.16 -59.76
CA ASP A 547 -8.76 36.61 -59.99
C ASP A 547 -7.75 37.00 -61.09
N ALA A 548 -6.64 36.28 -61.23
CA ALA A 548 -5.69 36.48 -62.32
C ALA A 548 -6.24 36.03 -63.69
N LYS A 549 -7.12 35.01 -63.71
CA LYS A 549 -7.81 34.53 -64.94
C LYS A 549 -8.98 35.43 -65.33
N ASP A 550 -9.57 36.16 -64.39
CA ASP A 550 -10.64 37.15 -64.60
C ASP A 550 -10.10 38.56 -64.30
N PRO A 551 -9.46 39.26 -65.27
CA PRO A 551 -8.67 40.48 -65.05
C PRO A 551 -9.40 41.65 -64.36
N TYR A 552 -10.73 41.57 -64.28
CA TYR A 552 -11.64 42.59 -63.75
C TYR A 552 -11.96 42.42 -62.26
N THR A 553 -11.50 41.33 -61.64
CA THR A 553 -11.82 40.96 -60.25
C THR A 553 -10.68 41.24 -59.26
N ARG A 554 -9.64 42.01 -59.64
CA ARG A 554 -8.51 42.26 -58.73
C ARG A 554 -8.96 42.88 -57.39
N GLY A 555 -8.75 42.15 -56.30
CA GLY A 555 -9.16 42.55 -54.94
C GLY A 555 -10.66 42.47 -54.68
N HIS A 556 -11.45 41.90 -55.59
CA HIS A 556 -12.88 41.64 -55.45
C HIS A 556 -13.13 40.73 -54.26
N VAL A 557 -12.40 39.62 -54.19
CA VAL A 557 -12.50 38.64 -53.09
C VAL A 557 -12.35 39.33 -51.73
N GLN A 558 -11.33 40.16 -51.55
CA GLN A 558 -11.11 40.87 -50.28
C GLN A 558 -12.27 41.81 -49.95
N ARG A 559 -12.74 42.62 -50.91
CA ARG A 559 -13.84 43.57 -50.68
C ARG A 559 -15.16 42.87 -50.35
N VAL A 560 -15.46 41.76 -51.03
CA VAL A 560 -16.63 40.93 -50.73
C VAL A 560 -16.53 40.31 -49.34
N THR A 561 -15.36 39.75 -48.98
CA THR A 561 -15.12 39.21 -47.64
C THR A 561 -15.30 40.27 -46.55
N ASP A 562 -14.76 41.47 -46.75
CA ASP A 562 -14.86 42.57 -45.78
C ASP A 562 -16.31 43.02 -45.56
N VAL A 563 -17.08 43.19 -46.64
CA VAL A 563 -18.50 43.56 -46.57
C VAL A 563 -19.32 42.44 -45.93
N ALA A 564 -19.08 41.18 -46.31
CA ALA A 564 -19.77 40.03 -45.75
C ALA A 564 -19.51 39.87 -44.24
N LEU A 565 -18.27 40.06 -43.79
CA LEU A 565 -17.91 40.02 -42.36
C LEU A 565 -18.51 41.20 -41.59
N ALA A 566 -18.55 42.40 -42.17
CA ALA A 566 -19.22 43.54 -41.53
C ALA A 566 -20.71 43.26 -41.31
N ILE A 567 -21.40 42.67 -42.31
CA ILE A 567 -22.80 42.25 -42.20
C ILE A 567 -22.96 41.17 -41.12
N ALA A 568 -22.07 40.17 -41.09
CA ALA A 568 -22.08 39.12 -40.07
C ALA A 568 -21.89 39.66 -38.65
N ASP A 569 -21.01 40.64 -38.45
CA ASP A 569 -20.82 41.32 -37.17
C ASP A 569 -22.07 42.09 -36.73
N GLU A 570 -22.72 42.82 -37.65
CA GLU A 570 -23.96 43.55 -37.36
C GLU A 570 -25.10 42.59 -36.96
N MET A 571 -25.17 41.43 -37.63
CA MET A 571 -26.12 40.36 -37.34
C MET A 571 -25.72 39.49 -36.12
N LYS A 572 -24.58 39.77 -35.47
CA LYS A 572 -24.05 39.07 -34.28
C LYS A 572 -23.85 37.56 -34.49
N LEU A 573 -23.34 37.17 -35.65
CA LEU A 573 -22.96 35.78 -35.93
C LEU A 573 -21.80 35.33 -35.02
N ASP A 574 -21.71 34.03 -34.74
CA ASP A 574 -20.61 33.47 -33.96
C ASP A 574 -19.31 33.33 -34.79
N GLU A 575 -18.18 33.07 -34.12
CA GLU A 575 -16.87 32.96 -34.79
C GLU A 575 -16.79 31.79 -35.77
N LYS A 576 -17.55 30.70 -35.54
CA LYS A 576 -17.60 29.56 -36.47
C LYS A 576 -18.28 29.98 -37.78
N GLN A 577 -19.41 30.67 -37.69
CA GLN A 577 -20.14 31.20 -38.83
C GLN A 577 -19.34 32.26 -39.60
N LYS A 578 -18.63 33.14 -38.89
CA LYS A 578 -17.71 34.10 -39.53
C LYS A 578 -16.59 33.40 -40.26
N LYS A 579 -15.96 32.37 -39.68
CA LYS A 579 -14.91 31.57 -40.35
C LYS A 579 -15.45 30.88 -41.61
N GLN A 580 -16.66 30.30 -41.55
CA GLN A 580 -17.33 29.73 -42.72
C GLN A 580 -17.53 30.79 -43.81
N LEU A 581 -17.99 31.99 -43.44
CA LEU A 581 -18.21 33.10 -44.36
C LEU A 581 -16.91 33.64 -44.97
N THR A 582 -15.83 33.74 -44.19
CA THR A 582 -14.50 34.12 -44.69
C THR A 582 -14.02 33.15 -45.76
N VAL A 583 -14.03 31.85 -45.46
CA VAL A 583 -13.56 30.84 -46.42
C VAL A 583 -14.50 30.73 -47.62
N GLY A 584 -15.82 30.78 -47.39
CA GLY A 584 -16.84 30.76 -48.43
C GLY A 584 -16.72 31.94 -49.39
N SER A 585 -16.50 33.16 -48.87
CA SER A 585 -16.31 34.35 -49.70
C SER A 585 -15.00 34.34 -50.46
N ILE A 586 -13.93 33.74 -49.92
CA ILE A 586 -12.68 33.57 -50.68
C ILE A 586 -12.85 32.63 -51.86
N LEU A 587 -13.68 31.59 -51.71
CA LEU A 587 -13.81 30.50 -52.69
C LEU A 587 -15.07 30.57 -53.56
N HIS A 588 -15.97 31.53 -53.35
CA HIS A 588 -17.30 31.54 -53.98
C HIS A 588 -17.24 31.40 -55.50
N ASP A 589 -16.27 32.09 -56.11
CA ASP A 589 -16.09 32.17 -57.56
C ASP A 589 -15.12 31.14 -58.14
N ILE A 590 -14.60 30.18 -57.34
CA ILE A 590 -13.54 29.28 -57.79
C ILE A 590 -13.92 28.46 -59.03
N GLY A 591 -15.21 28.15 -59.20
CA GLY A 591 -15.69 27.38 -60.34
C GLY A 591 -15.54 28.08 -61.70
N LYS A 592 -15.23 29.39 -61.73
CA LYS A 592 -14.87 30.12 -62.95
C LYS A 592 -13.67 29.51 -63.68
N ILE A 593 -12.84 28.73 -62.99
CA ILE A 593 -11.76 27.96 -63.63
C ILE A 593 -12.27 27.00 -64.71
N GLY A 594 -13.47 26.43 -64.52
CA GLY A 594 -14.10 25.50 -65.45
C GLY A 594 -14.85 26.17 -66.60
N ILE A 595 -14.95 27.50 -66.60
CA ILE A 595 -15.60 28.28 -67.65
C ILE A 595 -14.59 28.61 -68.75
N LYS A 596 -15.01 28.48 -70.02
CA LYS A 596 -14.19 28.80 -71.19
C LYS A 596 -13.91 30.31 -71.25
N ASP A 597 -12.67 30.69 -71.58
CA ASP A 597 -12.23 32.09 -71.62
C ASP A 597 -13.10 32.96 -72.55
N ALA A 598 -13.53 32.41 -73.69
CA ALA A 598 -14.41 33.10 -74.64
C ALA A 598 -15.77 33.53 -74.04
N VAL A 599 -16.25 32.82 -73.01
CA VAL A 599 -17.47 33.15 -72.26
C VAL A 599 -17.13 34.05 -71.07
N LEU A 600 -16.06 33.74 -70.34
CA LEU A 600 -15.66 34.45 -69.12
C LEU A 600 -15.26 35.91 -69.38
N SER A 601 -14.54 36.19 -70.47
CA SER A 601 -14.01 37.52 -70.79
C SER A 601 -14.72 38.24 -71.94
N LYS A 602 -15.98 37.88 -72.24
CA LYS A 602 -16.74 38.47 -73.36
C LYS A 602 -17.09 39.95 -73.07
N PRO A 603 -16.75 40.91 -73.96
CA PRO A 603 -17.03 42.33 -73.74
C PRO A 603 -18.48 42.75 -74.07
N SER A 604 -19.34 41.81 -74.47
CA SER A 604 -20.76 42.03 -74.77
C SER A 604 -21.64 41.13 -73.90
N GLN A 605 -22.96 41.36 -73.90
CA GLN A 605 -23.90 40.47 -73.21
C GLN A 605 -23.73 39.01 -73.68
N LEU A 606 -23.86 38.07 -72.73
CA LEU A 606 -23.86 36.64 -72.99
C LEU A 606 -25.17 36.23 -73.67
N THR A 607 -25.11 35.28 -74.62
CA THR A 607 -26.33 34.63 -75.14
C THR A 607 -26.94 33.71 -74.08
N GLU A 608 -28.17 33.26 -74.26
CA GLU A 608 -28.82 32.33 -73.33
C GLU A 608 -28.03 31.02 -73.16
N GLU A 609 -27.39 30.52 -74.23
CA GLU A 609 -26.54 29.34 -74.18
C GLU A 609 -25.24 29.59 -73.41
N GLU A 610 -24.61 30.76 -73.61
CA GLU A 610 -23.39 31.16 -72.90
C GLU A 610 -23.67 31.43 -71.42
N LYS A 611 -24.82 32.02 -71.10
CA LYS A 611 -25.29 32.24 -69.73
C LYS A 611 -25.50 30.92 -68.99
N LYS A 612 -26.14 29.93 -69.63
CA LYS A 612 -26.26 28.57 -69.06
C LYS A 612 -24.92 27.89 -68.79
N ILE A 613 -23.86 28.25 -69.52
CA ILE A 613 -22.50 27.77 -69.26
C ILE A 613 -21.90 28.53 -68.09
N PHE A 614 -22.02 29.86 -68.06
CA PHE A 614 -21.51 30.70 -66.98
C PHE A 614 -22.15 30.36 -65.62
N ASP A 615 -23.46 30.16 -65.58
CA ASP A 615 -24.25 29.85 -64.37
C ASP A 615 -23.88 28.48 -63.76
N GLN A 616 -23.04 27.67 -64.41
CA GLN A 616 -22.52 26.41 -63.85
C GLN A 616 -21.39 26.61 -62.85
N HIS A 617 -20.78 27.79 -62.78
CA HIS A 617 -19.60 27.99 -61.92
C HIS A 617 -19.86 27.72 -60.42
N PRO A 618 -21.05 27.93 -59.82
CA PRO A 618 -21.26 27.55 -58.42
C PRO A 618 -21.28 26.02 -58.25
N ASP A 619 -21.87 25.29 -59.21
CA ASP A 619 -21.87 23.82 -59.23
C ASP A 619 -20.45 23.27 -59.43
N ILE A 620 -19.71 23.81 -60.40
CA ILE A 620 -18.31 23.44 -60.66
C ILE A 620 -17.45 23.74 -59.43
N GLY A 621 -17.58 24.92 -58.83
CA GLY A 621 -16.84 25.31 -57.63
C GLY A 621 -17.13 24.38 -56.46
N SER A 622 -18.40 24.04 -56.24
CA SER A 622 -18.81 23.07 -55.23
C SER A 622 -18.18 21.69 -55.47
N LYS A 623 -18.11 21.22 -56.72
CA LYS A 623 -17.50 19.92 -57.09
C LYS A 623 -15.99 19.91 -56.95
N ILE A 624 -15.31 21.00 -57.31
CA ILE A 624 -13.85 21.14 -57.16
C ILE A 624 -13.46 21.10 -55.68
N MET A 625 -14.24 21.74 -54.80
CA MET A 625 -13.94 21.81 -53.37
C MET A 625 -14.40 20.61 -52.57
N LYS A 626 -15.38 19.83 -53.07
CA LYS A 626 -15.94 18.65 -52.39
C LYS A 626 -14.93 17.61 -51.88
N PRO A 627 -13.80 17.33 -52.55
CA PRO A 627 -12.81 16.39 -52.04
C PRO A 627 -12.08 16.86 -50.76
N ILE A 628 -12.08 18.16 -50.45
CA ILE A 628 -11.41 18.73 -49.28
C ILE A 628 -12.38 18.69 -48.10
N GLY A 629 -12.28 17.67 -47.25
CA GLY A 629 -13.21 17.47 -46.13
C GLY A 629 -13.31 18.65 -45.15
N GLN A 630 -12.22 19.39 -44.95
CA GLN A 630 -12.20 20.60 -44.11
C GLN A 630 -13.08 21.75 -44.64
N LEU A 631 -13.51 21.69 -45.91
CA LEU A 631 -14.37 22.69 -46.54
C LEU A 631 -15.85 22.28 -46.59
N GLU A 632 -16.23 21.12 -46.06
CA GLU A 632 -17.57 20.56 -46.20
C GLU A 632 -18.68 21.54 -45.78
N GLU A 633 -18.50 22.23 -44.65
CA GLU A 633 -19.46 23.23 -44.15
C GLU A 633 -19.51 24.53 -44.99
N MET A 634 -18.50 24.77 -45.84
CA MET A 634 -18.34 25.97 -46.68
C MET A 634 -18.83 25.72 -48.11
N ILE A 635 -18.96 24.46 -48.54
CA ILE A 635 -19.47 24.10 -49.87
C ILE A 635 -20.86 24.69 -50.15
N PRO A 636 -21.84 24.69 -49.22
CA PRO A 636 -23.14 25.29 -49.48
C PRO A 636 -23.06 26.79 -49.77
N LEU A 637 -22.11 27.49 -49.16
CA LEU A 637 -21.87 28.91 -49.42
C LEU A 637 -21.40 29.09 -50.88
N ILE A 638 -20.44 28.29 -51.32
CA ILE A 638 -19.92 28.31 -52.70
C ILE A 638 -21.01 27.91 -53.71
N ARG A 639 -21.85 26.93 -53.40
CA ARG A 639 -22.87 26.45 -54.34
C ARG A 639 -24.04 27.43 -54.51
N HIS A 640 -24.47 28.07 -53.43
CA HIS A 640 -25.76 28.78 -53.38
C HIS A 640 -25.63 30.30 -53.33
N HIS A 641 -24.44 30.87 -53.55
CA HIS A 641 -24.24 32.34 -53.49
C HIS A 641 -24.99 33.12 -54.59
N HIS A 642 -25.51 32.43 -55.62
CA HIS A 642 -26.37 33.00 -56.67
C HIS A 642 -27.85 32.57 -56.56
N GLU A 643 -28.26 31.95 -55.45
CA GLU A 643 -29.67 31.73 -55.16
C GLU A 643 -30.36 33.06 -54.82
N SER A 644 -31.57 33.27 -55.35
CA SER A 644 -32.40 34.45 -55.05
C SER A 644 -33.40 34.11 -53.95
N TYR A 645 -33.63 35.03 -53.02
CA TYR A 645 -34.55 34.82 -51.89
C TYR A 645 -35.98 34.40 -52.31
N ASP A 646 -36.46 34.81 -53.49
CA ASP A 646 -37.76 34.44 -54.05
C ASP A 646 -37.81 33.09 -54.77
N GLY A 647 -36.66 32.43 -54.97
CA GLY A 647 -36.50 31.16 -55.68
C GLY A 647 -36.18 31.27 -57.16
N SER A 648 -35.93 32.48 -57.68
CA SER A 648 -35.58 32.70 -59.10
C SER A 648 -34.10 32.52 -59.45
N GLY A 649 -33.26 32.22 -58.46
CA GLY A 649 -31.81 32.05 -58.63
C GLY A 649 -31.40 30.64 -59.07
N TYR A 650 -30.10 30.37 -58.98
CA TYR A 650 -29.48 29.11 -59.43
C TYR A 650 -28.37 28.68 -58.45
N PRO A 651 -27.92 27.41 -58.45
CA PRO A 651 -28.25 26.31 -59.36
C PRO A 651 -29.48 25.48 -59.00
N ASP A 652 -29.95 25.51 -57.75
CA ASP A 652 -30.97 24.58 -57.24
C ASP A 652 -32.35 25.24 -57.02
N GLY A 653 -32.46 26.56 -57.17
CA GLY A 653 -33.74 27.29 -57.08
C GLY A 653 -34.29 27.35 -55.66
N LEU A 654 -33.39 27.42 -54.67
CA LEU A 654 -33.77 27.46 -53.26
C LEU A 654 -34.49 28.78 -52.93
N LYS A 655 -35.47 28.71 -52.02
CA LYS A 655 -36.32 29.86 -51.65
C LYS A 655 -36.24 30.18 -50.17
N GLY A 656 -36.15 31.47 -49.86
CA GLY A 656 -36.19 32.01 -48.51
C GLY A 656 -35.08 31.45 -47.62
N GLU A 657 -35.45 30.99 -46.42
CA GLU A 657 -34.50 30.48 -45.43
C GLU A 657 -33.94 29.09 -45.76
N ALA A 658 -34.40 28.43 -46.84
CA ALA A 658 -33.75 27.22 -47.36
C ALA A 658 -32.34 27.50 -47.92
N ILE A 659 -32.07 28.76 -48.31
CA ILE A 659 -30.74 29.22 -48.71
C ILE A 659 -29.89 29.37 -47.44
N PRO A 660 -28.69 28.76 -47.36
CA PRO A 660 -27.79 28.94 -46.23
C PRO A 660 -27.57 30.42 -45.91
N LEU A 661 -27.59 30.79 -44.63
CA LEU A 661 -27.47 32.19 -44.21
C LEU A 661 -26.20 32.85 -44.76
N GLY A 662 -25.07 32.14 -44.75
CA GLY A 662 -23.83 32.64 -45.33
C GLY A 662 -23.94 32.96 -46.83
N ALA A 663 -24.67 32.16 -47.61
CA ALA A 663 -24.90 32.42 -49.03
C ALA A 663 -25.80 33.66 -49.23
N ARG A 664 -26.82 33.84 -48.39
CA ARG A 664 -27.66 35.05 -48.39
C ARG A 664 -26.87 36.33 -48.09
N ILE A 665 -25.92 36.26 -47.15
CA ILE A 665 -25.01 37.37 -46.85
C ILE A 665 -24.07 37.66 -48.03
N MET A 666 -23.48 36.62 -48.61
CA MET A 666 -22.58 36.77 -49.75
C MET A 666 -23.28 37.34 -50.99
N ALA A 667 -24.53 36.96 -51.26
CA ALA A 667 -25.28 37.50 -52.39
C ALA A 667 -25.39 39.04 -52.34
N VAL A 668 -25.61 39.60 -51.14
CA VAL A 668 -25.63 41.06 -50.93
C VAL A 668 -24.23 41.66 -51.09
N ALA A 669 -23.22 41.06 -50.47
CA ALA A 669 -21.84 41.56 -50.51
C ALA A 669 -21.24 41.53 -51.92
N ASP A 670 -21.40 40.43 -52.65
CA ASP A 670 -20.97 40.26 -54.04
C ASP A 670 -21.70 41.24 -54.96
N THR A 671 -23.03 41.35 -54.85
CA THR A 671 -23.79 42.30 -55.68
C THR A 671 -23.39 43.75 -55.41
N PHE A 672 -23.13 44.11 -54.15
CA PHE A 672 -22.64 45.44 -53.79
C PHE A 672 -21.28 45.74 -54.43
N ASP A 673 -20.31 44.83 -54.32
CA ASP A 673 -18.99 45.01 -54.95
C ASP A 673 -19.11 45.04 -56.48
N ALA A 674 -19.92 44.14 -57.05
CA ALA A 674 -20.18 44.07 -58.48
C ALA A 674 -20.80 45.35 -59.04
N MET A 675 -21.66 46.04 -58.27
CA MET A 675 -22.24 47.33 -58.63
C MET A 675 -21.27 48.49 -58.52
N THR A 676 -20.36 48.44 -57.55
CA THR A 676 -19.47 49.55 -57.20
C THR A 676 -18.06 49.42 -57.79
N SER A 677 -17.81 48.37 -58.56
CA SER A 677 -16.57 48.13 -59.30
C SER A 677 -16.78 48.23 -60.81
N ASP A 678 -15.73 48.64 -61.54
CA ASP A 678 -15.74 48.69 -63.01
C ASP A 678 -15.76 47.27 -63.62
N ARG A 679 -16.59 47.06 -64.66
CA ARG A 679 -16.71 45.80 -65.41
C ARG A 679 -16.52 46.05 -66.91
N PRO A 680 -16.16 45.05 -67.74
CA PRO A 680 -15.80 45.26 -69.16
C PRO A 680 -16.83 46.02 -69.99
N TYR A 681 -18.11 45.84 -69.65
CA TYR A 681 -19.28 46.36 -70.35
C TYR A 681 -20.00 47.48 -69.57
N ARG A 682 -19.53 47.87 -68.38
CA ARG A 682 -20.21 48.86 -67.52
C ARG A 682 -19.27 49.52 -66.50
N LYS A 683 -19.33 50.84 -66.37
CA LYS A 683 -18.65 51.58 -65.28
C LYS A 683 -19.29 51.33 -63.91
N ALA A 684 -18.50 51.45 -62.85
CA ALA A 684 -18.96 51.42 -61.46
C ALA A 684 -20.10 52.42 -61.20
N LEU A 685 -21.12 51.99 -60.48
CA LEU A 685 -22.17 52.87 -59.97
C LEU A 685 -21.68 53.59 -58.69
N PRO A 686 -22.19 54.80 -58.41
CA PRO A 686 -22.04 55.41 -57.09
C PRO A 686 -22.58 54.45 -56.01
N ARG A 687 -21.90 54.38 -54.87
CA ARG A 687 -22.26 53.45 -53.78
C ARG A 687 -23.70 53.68 -53.27
N GLU A 688 -24.15 54.93 -53.26
CA GLU A 688 -25.52 55.32 -52.93
C GLU A 688 -26.55 54.69 -53.89
N ALA A 689 -26.24 54.66 -55.19
CA ALA A 689 -27.11 54.04 -56.19
C ALA A 689 -27.14 52.52 -56.02
N ALA A 690 -26.00 51.90 -55.68
CA ALA A 690 -25.93 50.48 -55.36
C ALA A 690 -26.78 50.13 -54.12
N LYS A 691 -26.75 50.97 -53.07
CA LYS A 691 -27.62 50.83 -51.88
C LYS A 691 -29.11 50.87 -52.25
N ILE A 692 -29.51 51.82 -53.07
CA ILE A 692 -30.92 51.97 -53.50
C ILE A 692 -31.38 50.71 -54.24
N GLU A 693 -30.54 50.15 -55.11
CA GLU A 693 -30.89 48.95 -55.86
C GLU A 693 -30.96 47.69 -54.95
N ILE A 694 -30.03 47.53 -54.00
CA ILE A 694 -30.09 46.44 -53.00
C ILE A 694 -31.40 46.51 -52.21
N ASN A 695 -31.79 47.70 -51.76
CA ASN A 695 -33.04 47.90 -51.01
C ASN A 695 -34.29 47.57 -51.83
N LYS A 696 -34.31 47.97 -53.11
CA LYS A 696 -35.40 47.67 -54.04
C LYS A 696 -35.56 46.17 -54.30
N MET A 697 -34.48 45.41 -54.22
CA MET A 697 -34.45 43.96 -54.43
C MET A 697 -34.60 43.14 -53.14
N SER A 698 -34.82 43.79 -51.99
CA SER A 698 -35.15 43.16 -50.72
C SER A 698 -36.42 42.32 -50.81
N GLY A 699 -36.37 41.09 -50.32
CA GLY A 699 -37.47 40.11 -50.40
C GLY A 699 -37.65 39.45 -51.77
N LYS A 700 -36.90 39.88 -52.79
CA LYS A 700 -36.83 39.26 -54.12
C LYS A 700 -35.51 38.53 -54.31
N GLN A 701 -34.45 39.28 -54.61
CA GLN A 701 -33.11 38.70 -54.76
C GLN A 701 -32.44 38.51 -53.40
N PHE A 702 -32.61 39.48 -52.49
CA PHE A 702 -31.91 39.50 -51.21
C PHE A 702 -32.84 39.21 -50.02
N ASP A 703 -32.28 38.58 -48.98
CA ASP A 703 -32.98 38.38 -47.72
C ASP A 703 -33.21 39.73 -47.01
N PRO A 704 -34.47 40.07 -46.65
CA PRO A 704 -34.78 41.30 -45.93
C PRO A 704 -33.96 41.52 -44.65
N LYS A 705 -33.65 40.46 -43.90
CA LYS A 705 -32.86 40.55 -42.65
C LYS A 705 -31.41 40.94 -42.92
N VAL A 706 -30.85 40.46 -44.03
CA VAL A 706 -29.48 40.78 -44.45
C VAL A 706 -29.41 42.21 -44.99
N VAL A 707 -30.42 42.64 -45.75
CA VAL A 707 -30.52 44.03 -46.24
C VAL A 707 -30.66 45.02 -45.08
N GLU A 708 -31.45 44.69 -44.05
CA GLU A 708 -31.57 45.49 -42.83
C GLU A 708 -30.21 45.67 -42.13
N ALA A 709 -29.43 44.60 -41.98
CA ALA A 709 -28.08 44.68 -41.42
C ALA A 709 -27.13 45.52 -42.28
N PHE A 710 -27.19 45.37 -43.61
CA PHE A 710 -26.43 46.20 -44.54
C PHE A 710 -26.78 47.69 -44.42
N ASP A 711 -28.07 48.02 -44.29
CA ASP A 711 -28.53 49.40 -44.10
C ASP A 711 -28.07 49.99 -42.76
N ASN A 712 -28.12 49.22 -41.68
CA ASN A 712 -27.59 49.65 -40.38
C ASN A 712 -26.10 49.99 -40.45
N LEU A 713 -25.30 49.21 -41.19
CA LEU A 713 -23.89 49.50 -41.42
C LEU A 713 -23.67 50.76 -42.27
N TRP A 714 -24.53 50.99 -43.25
CA TRP A 714 -24.53 52.20 -44.07
C TRP A 714 -24.80 53.45 -43.23
N GLU A 715 -25.79 53.40 -42.34
CA GLU A 715 -26.12 54.50 -41.42
C GLU A 715 -24.96 54.82 -40.46
N LYS A 716 -24.30 53.78 -39.94
CA LYS A 716 -23.09 53.88 -39.10
C LYS A 716 -21.85 54.37 -39.86
N GLY A 717 -21.94 54.59 -41.17
CA GLY A 717 -20.85 55.07 -42.02
C GLY A 717 -19.74 54.05 -42.26
N LYS A 718 -19.96 52.76 -41.95
CA LYS A 718 -18.96 51.71 -42.13
C LYS A 718 -18.81 51.22 -43.57
N LEU A 719 -19.80 51.52 -44.42
CA LEU A 719 -19.84 51.12 -45.84
C LEU A 719 -19.92 52.32 -46.82
N LYS A 720 -19.82 53.56 -46.30
CA LYS A 720 -19.84 54.79 -47.11
C LYS A 720 -18.53 54.97 -47.86
#